data_AF-A0A2T0VAQ9-F1
#
_entry.id   AF-A0A2T0VAQ9-F1
#
_cell.length_a   1.000
_cell.length_b   1.000
_cell.length_c   1.000
_cell.angle_alpha   90.00
_cell.angle_beta   90.00
_cell.angle_gamma   90.00
#
_symmetry.space_group_name_H-M   'P 1'
#
loop_
_entity.id
_entity.type
_entity.pdbx_description
1 polymer ?
#
loop_
_entity_poly.entity_id
_entity_poly.type
_entity_poly.pdbx_seq_one_letter_code
_entity_poly.pdbx_strand_id
1 'polypeptide(L)'
;MTDTPALPTEADYELLIDRDNVVEYLEIAGIAARLAADPDEIAVVEVTAGNMNRVFLARGPLGSVAVKQAPPWVQVAGPDWPIDPARIASEARAYELLSGLVPQSVPRIESVDLDRFILVMEDLSDLDVLRDVLVQQVADAAAGRTPRELDFLELGTVVGRFVAELSLSTSVVGLPASEFAALVESAANPELCALTDAVVLDEPFREHEHNTWIAELDAAVRELYLDTELLAAAATLRATFGSRSEALIHGDLHSGSVMVGTRDGAQATKIFDPEFSFVGPIGMDLGLFWANLTIAGIAARAVGAHQLASARLSAIGASWDEFRRVVAARWPDRVAAPDDLSQEEWLDRIHSDAWGFAGAESIRRVAGYAGAADLNSLPAEHRAAAHGELLQRARGWIVDRADLTAAKVSPVTSASSSKSAASAPLSGTVSVTARTIVLDLEGTTSAAGFILGDLYDYARPRLAPYLDAHATEPLTIEARAQIIADSRAAGTEATAPAGPAGLSDDATTDQVVAVLHEWMANDVKATPLKTLQGQIWATGFAKGEISSHFFDDVIPRLREWHAAGVALSVFSSGSVASQVPWFRHSPDGDLTPLITDYFDTVKAGSKKDPASYDAISASLGNPASDIVFFTDHPEEVSAALAAGWQVVAFSRAGEPWFGADFGPAPVASSFDEVDVAAPTSASPSSSVGTNGASA
;
A
#
# COMPACT_ATOMS: atom_id res chain seq x y z
N MET A 1 23.99 -26.84 36.81
CA MET A 1 22.99 -26.27 37.71
C MET A 1 23.29 -24.79 37.75
N THR A 2 22.80 -24.05 36.76
CA THR A 2 22.80 -22.59 36.77
C THR A 2 21.59 -22.21 37.61
N ASP A 3 21.82 -21.68 38.80
CA ASP A 3 20.79 -20.99 39.57
C ASP A 3 20.31 -19.82 38.71
N THR A 4 19.11 -19.94 38.14
CA THR A 4 18.42 -18.75 37.60
C THR A 4 18.18 -17.83 38.79
N PRO A 5 18.70 -16.59 38.79
CA PRO A 5 18.46 -15.66 39.89
C PRO A 5 16.95 -15.49 40.09
N ALA A 6 16.52 -15.44 41.35
CA ALA A 6 15.11 -15.20 41.67
C ALA A 6 14.69 -13.82 41.16
N LEU A 7 13.53 -13.74 40.53
CA LEU A 7 12.97 -12.48 40.05
C LEU A 7 12.77 -11.51 41.23
N PRO A 8 13.10 -10.21 41.06
CA PRO A 8 12.77 -9.18 42.04
C PRO A 8 11.27 -9.17 42.34
N THR A 9 10.91 -8.79 43.56
CA THR A 9 9.54 -8.70 44.08
C THR A 9 9.24 -7.26 44.51
N GLU A 10 7.98 -6.94 44.84
CA GLU A 10 7.59 -5.62 45.39
C GLU A 10 8.36 -5.24 46.67
N ALA A 11 8.97 -6.20 47.35
CA ALA A 11 9.78 -5.95 48.54
C ALA A 11 11.21 -5.48 48.22
N ASP A 12 11.66 -5.63 46.97
CA ASP A 12 13.04 -5.39 46.57
C ASP A 12 13.29 -3.96 46.08
N TYR A 13 12.27 -3.25 45.59
CA TYR A 13 12.33 -1.84 45.22
C TYR A 13 10.96 -1.15 45.34
N GLU A 14 10.99 0.18 45.50
CA GLU A 14 9.79 0.99 45.67
C GLU A 14 9.03 1.16 44.34
N LEU A 15 7.74 0.80 44.34
CA LEU A 15 6.85 1.00 43.20
C LEU A 15 6.23 2.40 43.22
N LEU A 16 6.21 3.05 42.07
CA LEU A 16 5.45 4.26 41.82
C LEU A 16 3.97 3.85 41.68
N ILE A 17 3.13 4.33 42.59
CA ILE A 17 1.72 3.92 42.70
C ILE A 17 0.74 5.09 42.61
N ASP A 18 1.13 6.28 43.04
CA ASP A 18 0.33 7.48 43.10
C ASP A 18 1.18 8.73 42.86
N ARG A 19 0.55 9.90 43.01
CA ARG A 19 1.19 11.19 42.78
C ARG A 19 2.35 11.46 43.74
N ASP A 20 2.25 11.08 45.01
CA ASP A 20 3.20 11.49 46.03
C ASP A 20 4.53 10.75 45.86
N ASN A 21 4.51 9.43 45.62
CA ASN A 21 5.75 8.67 45.37
C ASN A 21 6.39 9.01 44.01
N VAL A 22 5.62 9.38 42.99
CA VAL A 22 6.19 9.90 41.73
C VAL A 22 6.89 11.24 41.94
N VAL A 23 6.28 12.17 42.67
CA VAL A 23 6.88 13.49 42.96
C VAL A 23 8.12 13.33 43.84
N GLU A 24 8.05 12.51 44.90
CA GLU A 24 9.20 12.22 45.77
C GLU A 24 10.39 11.65 44.98
N TYR A 25 10.13 10.68 44.08
CA TYR A 25 11.16 10.17 43.19
C TYR A 25 11.75 11.27 42.28
N LEU A 26 10.91 12.13 41.70
CA LEU A 26 11.38 13.24 40.86
C LEU A 26 12.20 14.27 41.64
N GLU A 27 11.95 14.45 42.94
CA GLU A 27 12.79 15.26 43.83
C GLU A 27 14.16 14.60 44.04
N ILE A 28 14.18 13.30 44.35
CA ILE A 28 15.42 12.51 44.51
C ILE A 28 16.26 12.54 43.22
N ALA A 29 15.62 12.41 42.07
CA ALA A 29 16.25 12.47 40.76
C ALA A 29 16.69 13.90 40.34
N GLY A 30 16.35 14.94 41.13
CA GLY A 30 16.69 16.33 40.83
C GLY A 30 15.92 16.93 39.64
N ILE A 31 14.78 16.34 39.27
CA ILE A 31 13.96 16.74 38.12
C ILE A 31 12.80 17.65 38.54
N ALA A 32 12.25 17.48 39.75
CA ALA A 32 11.05 18.20 40.21
C ALA A 32 11.14 19.72 40.05
N ALA A 33 12.30 20.33 40.37
CA ALA A 33 12.53 21.77 40.26
C ALA A 33 12.47 22.32 38.81
N ARG A 34 12.56 21.45 37.79
CA ARG A 34 12.38 21.79 36.38
C ARG A 34 10.90 21.83 35.98
N LEU A 35 10.04 21.18 36.74
CA LEU A 35 8.60 21.09 36.48
C LEU A 35 7.83 22.18 37.22
N ALA A 36 8.21 22.47 38.47
CA ALA A 36 7.59 23.50 39.30
C ALA A 36 8.58 24.06 40.33
N ALA A 37 8.32 25.29 40.81
CA ALA A 37 9.07 25.88 41.92
C ALA A 37 8.65 25.28 43.28
N ASP A 38 7.37 24.88 43.38
CA ASP A 38 6.79 24.15 44.51
C ASP A 38 6.35 22.74 44.02
N PRO A 39 6.88 21.65 44.58
CA PRO A 39 6.49 20.28 44.23
C PRO A 39 4.97 20.02 44.36
N ASP A 40 4.26 20.75 45.22
CA ASP A 40 2.80 20.65 45.37
C ASP A 40 2.03 21.07 44.11
N GLU A 41 2.66 21.85 43.21
CA GLU A 41 2.08 22.25 41.92
C GLU A 41 2.26 21.18 40.83
N ILE A 42 3.01 20.10 41.10
CA ILE A 42 3.19 19.00 40.15
C ILE A 42 1.96 18.08 40.21
N ALA A 43 1.22 18.05 39.11
CA ALA A 43 0.14 17.12 38.86
C ALA A 43 0.69 15.83 38.23
N VAL A 44 0.22 14.68 38.70
CA VAL A 44 0.62 13.37 38.17
C VAL A 44 -0.63 12.63 37.72
N VAL A 45 -0.60 12.10 36.51
CA VAL A 45 -1.66 11.24 35.95
C VAL A 45 -1.02 9.97 35.41
N GLU A 46 -1.51 8.80 35.83
CA GLU A 46 -1.15 7.54 35.21
C GLU A 46 -1.84 7.41 33.85
N VAL A 47 -1.04 7.16 32.80
CA VAL A 47 -1.49 7.02 31.40
C VAL A 47 -1.09 5.66 30.81
N THR A 48 -0.97 4.65 31.68
CA THR A 48 -0.62 3.28 31.31
C THR A 48 -1.57 2.75 30.22
N ALA A 49 -1.07 2.72 28.98
CA ALA A 49 -1.79 2.21 27.80
C ALA A 49 -1.23 0.87 27.29
N GLY A 50 0.01 0.54 27.67
CA GLY A 50 0.70 -0.70 27.29
C GLY A 50 0.49 -1.84 28.30
N ASN A 51 0.89 -3.05 27.89
CA ASN A 51 0.66 -4.26 28.67
C ASN A 51 1.71 -4.51 29.76
N MET A 52 2.89 -3.89 29.65
CA MET A 52 4.11 -4.30 30.37
C MET A 52 4.51 -3.38 31.52
N ASN A 53 4.42 -2.07 31.33
CA ASN A 53 5.04 -1.08 32.21
C ASN A 53 4.03 -0.02 32.65
N ARG A 54 4.26 0.61 33.80
CA ARG A 54 3.45 1.75 34.26
C ARG A 54 4.04 3.05 33.74
N VAL A 55 3.18 3.97 33.31
CA VAL A 55 3.60 5.28 32.78
C VAL A 55 2.83 6.38 33.46
N PHE A 56 3.54 7.35 34.02
CA PHE A 56 3.00 8.53 34.68
C PHE A 56 3.42 9.79 33.93
N LEU A 57 2.49 10.73 33.73
CA LEU A 57 2.80 12.07 33.24
C LEU A 57 2.83 13.01 34.43
N ALA A 58 4.01 13.54 34.74
CA ALA A 58 4.21 14.56 35.75
C ALA A 58 4.29 15.94 35.07
N ARG A 59 3.37 16.84 35.42
CA ARG A 59 3.24 18.17 34.81
C ARG A 59 3.18 19.26 35.86
N GLY A 60 4.02 20.28 35.70
CA GLY A 60 3.98 21.51 36.49
C GLY A 60 4.00 22.75 35.60
N PRO A 61 3.94 23.96 36.18
CA PRO A 61 3.87 25.21 35.43
C PRO A 61 5.10 25.50 34.53
N LEU A 62 6.25 24.87 34.81
CA LEU A 62 7.51 25.09 34.11
C LEU A 62 7.81 24.02 33.04
N GLY A 63 7.12 22.88 33.09
CA GLY A 63 7.35 21.79 32.15
C GLY A 63 6.71 20.48 32.59
N SER A 64 6.96 19.44 31.79
CA SER A 64 6.46 18.09 32.02
C SER A 64 7.45 17.01 31.62
N VAL A 65 7.29 15.83 32.20
CA VAL A 65 8.03 14.60 31.90
C VAL A 65 7.12 13.38 31.98
N ALA A 66 7.47 12.33 31.25
CA ALA A 66 6.91 11.00 31.43
C ALA A 66 7.85 10.16 32.30
N VAL A 67 7.28 9.42 33.26
CA VAL A 67 8.00 8.51 34.17
C VAL A 67 7.47 7.11 33.92
N LYS A 68 8.31 6.25 33.33
CA LYS A 68 8.00 4.85 33.05
C LYS A 68 8.69 3.96 34.07
N GLN A 69 7.96 3.01 34.66
CA GLN A 69 8.53 2.01 35.57
C GLN A 69 8.11 0.61 35.15
N ALA A 70 9.07 -0.32 35.14
CA ALA A 70 8.81 -1.73 34.90
C ALA A 70 8.53 -2.44 36.24
N PRO A 71 7.29 -2.87 36.52
CA PRO A 71 7.00 -3.73 37.68
C PRO A 71 7.56 -5.15 37.47
N PRO A 72 7.67 -5.99 38.53
CA PRO A 72 8.15 -7.37 38.41
C PRO A 72 7.12 -8.36 37.82
N TRP A 73 6.14 -7.84 37.08
CA TRP A 73 5.09 -8.59 36.40
C TRP A 73 4.62 -7.88 35.12
N VAL A 74 3.84 -8.57 34.30
CA VAL A 74 3.15 -7.99 33.15
C VAL A 74 2.00 -7.12 33.67
N GLN A 75 2.08 -5.80 33.50
CA GLN A 75 1.17 -4.82 34.12
C GLN A 75 -0.33 -5.13 33.95
N VAL A 76 -0.77 -5.64 32.80
CA VAL A 76 -2.19 -5.98 32.58
C VAL A 76 -2.64 -7.29 33.23
N ALA A 77 -1.71 -8.21 33.50
CA ALA A 77 -1.97 -9.48 34.17
C ALA A 77 -1.77 -9.39 35.69
N GLY A 78 -1.02 -8.38 36.16
CA GLY A 78 -0.66 -8.25 37.56
C GLY A 78 0.33 -9.32 38.02
N PRO A 79 0.53 -9.47 39.34
CA PRO A 79 1.53 -10.38 39.93
C PRO A 79 1.41 -11.85 39.53
N ASP A 80 0.28 -12.27 38.94
CA ASP A 80 0.05 -13.63 38.47
C ASP A 80 0.88 -14.00 37.21
N TRP A 81 1.45 -13.00 36.52
CA TRP A 81 2.40 -13.20 35.42
C TRP A 81 3.73 -12.48 35.70
N PRO A 82 4.63 -13.11 36.49
CA PRO A 82 5.92 -12.52 36.85
C PRO A 82 6.85 -12.45 35.64
N ILE A 83 7.61 -11.35 35.53
CA ILE A 83 8.62 -11.12 34.50
C ILE A 83 9.72 -10.21 35.05
N ASP A 84 10.95 -10.36 34.56
CA ASP A 84 12.10 -9.56 35.02
C ASP A 84 11.88 -8.05 34.75
N PRO A 85 11.92 -7.19 35.79
CA PRO A 85 11.87 -5.73 35.61
C PRO A 85 13.12 -5.16 34.91
N ALA A 86 14.21 -5.93 34.83
CA ALA A 86 15.41 -5.55 34.07
C ALA A 86 15.13 -5.33 32.57
N ARG A 87 13.97 -5.74 32.05
CA ARG A 87 13.53 -5.40 30.67
C ARG A 87 13.58 -3.91 30.35
N ILE A 88 13.40 -3.02 31.34
CA ILE A 88 13.53 -1.57 31.11
C ILE A 88 14.95 -1.15 30.75
N ALA A 89 15.96 -1.96 31.09
CA ALA A 89 17.34 -1.73 30.69
C ALA A 89 17.54 -1.88 29.18
N SER A 90 16.77 -2.76 28.52
CA SER A 90 16.78 -2.90 27.06
C SER A 90 16.30 -1.62 26.39
N GLU A 91 15.17 -1.07 26.87
CA GLU A 91 14.62 0.20 26.39
C GLU A 91 15.58 1.38 26.64
N ALA A 92 16.10 1.49 27.87
CA ALA A 92 17.05 2.54 28.23
C ALA A 92 18.31 2.50 27.35
N ARG A 93 18.87 1.32 27.09
CA ARG A 93 20.04 1.15 26.22
C ARG A 93 19.76 1.58 24.78
N ALA A 94 18.61 1.16 24.23
CA ALA A 94 18.22 1.56 22.89
C ALA A 94 18.16 3.09 22.79
N TYR A 95 17.52 3.76 23.76
CA TYR A 95 17.47 5.21 23.77
C TYR A 95 18.82 5.89 24.00
N GLU A 96 19.68 5.37 24.88
CA GLU A 96 21.02 5.93 25.11
C GLU A 96 21.83 5.97 23.80
N LEU A 97 21.76 4.88 23.02
CA LEU A 97 22.45 4.77 21.73
C LEU A 97 21.81 5.67 20.66
N LEU A 98 20.47 5.76 20.63
CA LEU A 98 19.73 6.53 19.63
C LEU A 98 19.73 8.04 19.88
N SER A 99 19.78 8.47 21.14
CA SER A 99 19.67 9.87 21.53
C SER A 99 20.79 10.74 20.95
N GLY A 100 21.96 10.17 20.68
CA GLY A 100 23.07 10.88 20.04
C GLY A 100 22.99 10.96 18.51
N LEU A 101 22.22 10.08 17.87
CA LEU A 101 22.21 9.87 16.42
C LEU A 101 20.96 10.45 15.76
N VAL A 102 19.80 10.22 16.39
CA VAL A 102 18.50 10.67 15.92
C VAL A 102 17.69 11.31 17.07
N PRO A 103 18.24 12.31 17.80
CA PRO A 103 17.59 12.94 18.96
C PRO A 103 16.19 13.51 18.66
N GLN A 104 15.96 13.91 17.41
CA GLN A 104 14.68 14.42 16.94
C GLN A 104 13.62 13.32 16.78
N SER A 105 14.04 12.07 16.55
CA SER A 105 13.16 10.94 16.22
C SER A 105 12.81 10.07 17.43
N VAL A 106 13.42 10.30 18.59
CA VAL A 106 13.15 9.55 19.84
C VAL A 106 12.80 10.52 20.98
N PRO A 107 12.10 10.09 22.03
CA PRO A 107 11.95 10.91 23.24
C PRO A 107 13.32 11.20 23.84
N ARG A 108 13.53 12.44 24.30
CA ARG A 108 14.71 12.79 25.09
C ARG A 108 14.67 12.04 26.42
N ILE A 109 15.75 11.35 26.78
CA ILE A 109 15.89 10.72 28.10
C ILE A 109 16.42 11.72 29.11
N GLU A 110 15.73 11.81 30.24
CA GLU A 110 16.04 12.73 31.34
C GLU A 110 16.86 12.05 32.44
N SER A 111 16.52 10.81 32.78
CA SER A 111 17.28 9.98 33.72
C SER A 111 16.91 8.50 33.59
N VAL A 112 17.85 7.63 33.95
CA VAL A 112 17.65 6.17 34.04
C VAL A 112 18.06 5.74 35.45
N ASP A 113 17.19 5.02 36.14
CA ASP A 113 17.44 4.40 37.45
C ASP A 113 17.18 2.90 37.32
N LEU A 114 18.24 2.11 37.13
CA LEU A 114 18.13 0.66 36.99
C LEU A 114 17.98 -0.07 38.33
N ASP A 115 18.23 0.60 39.47
CA ASP A 115 18.01 0.01 40.80
C ASP A 115 16.51 -0.01 41.13
N ARG A 116 15.75 0.98 40.64
CA ARG A 116 14.28 1.06 40.77
C ARG A 116 13.51 0.75 39.48
N PHE A 117 14.22 0.42 38.41
CA PHE A 117 13.67 0.14 37.08
C PHE A 117 12.80 1.28 36.54
N ILE A 118 13.29 2.52 36.66
CA ILE A 118 12.60 3.74 36.23
C ILE A 118 13.35 4.42 35.08
N LEU A 119 12.59 4.84 34.07
CA LEU A 119 13.04 5.66 32.96
C LEU A 119 12.22 6.97 32.95
N VAL A 120 12.91 8.10 33.10
CA VAL A 120 12.29 9.43 32.97
C VAL A 120 12.63 9.98 31.59
N MET A 121 11.61 10.39 30.85
CA MET A 121 11.74 10.81 29.45
C MET A 121 10.85 12.03 29.13
N GLU A 122 11.07 12.59 27.96
CA GLU A 122 10.27 13.65 27.34
C GLU A 122 8.77 13.32 27.40
N ASP A 123 7.96 14.27 27.86
CA ASP A 123 6.50 14.18 27.74
C ASP A 123 6.11 14.37 26.25
N LEU A 124 5.55 13.31 25.65
CA LEU A 124 5.07 13.30 24.26
C LEU A 124 3.53 13.40 24.16
N SER A 125 2.85 13.79 25.25
CA SER A 125 1.37 13.84 25.28
C SER A 125 0.73 14.92 24.41
N ASP A 126 1.53 15.78 23.79
CA ASP A 126 1.12 16.69 22.71
C ASP A 126 1.08 16.01 21.33
N LEU A 127 1.57 14.77 21.23
CA LEU A 127 1.52 13.92 20.04
C LEU A 127 0.49 12.81 20.22
N ASP A 128 0.07 12.20 19.12
CA ASP A 128 -0.88 11.09 19.11
C ASP A 128 -0.20 9.81 18.59
N VAL A 129 -0.60 8.65 19.11
CA VAL A 129 -0.15 7.36 18.58
C VAL A 129 -0.61 7.21 17.12
N LEU A 130 0.32 6.93 16.21
CA LEU A 130 0.09 6.90 14.76
C LEU A 130 -1.05 5.94 14.42
N ARG A 131 -1.06 4.72 14.96
CA ARG A 131 -2.16 3.75 14.75
C ARG A 131 -3.53 4.35 15.02
N ASP A 132 -3.69 5.07 16.12
CA ASP A 132 -4.97 5.62 16.53
C ASP A 132 -5.41 6.75 15.58
N VAL A 133 -4.45 7.56 15.10
CA VAL A 133 -4.70 8.53 14.04
C VAL A 133 -5.10 7.84 12.73
N LEU A 134 -4.44 6.74 12.34
CA LEU A 134 -4.75 6.00 11.11
C LEU A 134 -6.15 5.38 11.16
N VAL A 135 -6.53 4.78 12.29
CA VAL A 135 -7.89 4.26 12.54
C VAL A 135 -8.91 5.40 12.46
N GLN A 136 -8.66 6.52 13.16
CA GLN A 136 -9.58 7.65 13.19
C GLN A 136 -9.75 8.28 11.80
N GLN A 137 -8.69 8.40 11.01
CA GLN A 137 -8.77 8.89 9.63
C GLN A 137 -9.70 8.03 8.75
N VAL A 138 -9.69 6.70 8.92
CA VAL A 138 -10.59 5.79 8.20
C VAL A 138 -12.04 5.98 8.67
N ALA A 139 -12.25 6.08 9.97
CA ALA A 139 -13.57 6.33 10.55
C ALA A 139 -14.16 7.69 10.11
N ASP A 140 -13.32 8.71 9.98
CA ASP A 140 -13.71 10.02 9.47
C ASP A 140 -14.05 9.97 7.98
N ALA A 141 -13.21 9.33 7.16
CA ALA A 141 -13.46 9.15 5.74
C ALA A 141 -14.77 8.39 5.47
N ALA A 142 -15.00 7.27 6.19
CA ALA A 142 -16.24 6.50 6.09
C ALA A 142 -17.48 7.29 6.50
N ALA A 143 -17.33 8.27 7.40
CA ALA A 143 -18.39 9.16 7.84
C ALA A 143 -18.51 10.46 7.00
N GLY A 144 -17.73 10.60 5.91
CA GLY A 144 -17.71 11.80 5.08
C GLY A 144 -17.11 13.04 5.76
N ARG A 145 -16.34 12.86 6.85
CA ARG A 145 -15.58 13.92 7.52
C ARG A 145 -14.18 14.02 6.92
N THR A 146 -13.62 15.22 6.92
CA THR A 146 -12.24 15.45 6.48
C THR A 146 -11.27 14.82 7.49
N PRO A 147 -10.47 13.82 7.08
CA PRO A 147 -9.47 13.21 7.94
C PRO A 147 -8.36 14.21 8.27
N ARG A 148 -7.74 14.09 9.45
CA ARG A 148 -6.53 14.85 9.80
C ARG A 148 -5.43 14.58 8.77
N GLU A 149 -4.78 15.63 8.26
CA GLU A 149 -3.65 15.48 7.34
C GLU A 149 -2.38 15.04 8.08
N LEU A 150 -1.61 14.17 7.44
CA LEU A 150 -0.27 13.75 7.85
C LEU A 150 0.65 13.74 6.63
N ASP A 151 1.90 14.14 6.81
CA ASP A 151 2.94 14.00 5.81
C ASP A 151 3.54 12.58 5.91
N PHE A 152 3.05 11.70 5.05
CA PHE A 152 3.51 10.30 5.03
C PHE A 152 4.91 10.13 4.43
N LEU A 153 5.34 11.04 3.55
CA LEU A 153 6.71 11.01 3.02
C LEU A 153 7.70 11.34 4.13
N GLU A 154 7.45 12.42 4.89
CA GLU A 154 8.27 12.78 6.03
C GLU A 154 8.24 11.70 7.13
N LEU A 155 7.07 11.11 7.41
CA LEU A 155 6.97 9.96 8.32
C LEU A 155 7.90 8.82 7.89
N GLY A 156 7.83 8.44 6.61
CA GLY A 156 8.70 7.40 6.05
C GLY A 156 10.18 7.78 6.17
N THR A 157 10.55 9.00 5.80
CA THR A 157 11.93 9.51 5.91
C THR A 157 12.44 9.46 7.37
N VAL A 158 11.65 9.90 8.35
CA VAL A 158 12.07 9.85 9.77
C VAL A 158 12.32 8.42 10.23
N VAL A 159 11.42 7.49 9.90
CA VAL A 159 11.56 6.06 10.26
C VAL A 159 12.73 5.41 9.53
N GLY A 160 12.88 5.65 8.23
CA GLY A 160 14.00 5.14 7.43
C GLY A 160 15.35 5.58 7.96
N ARG A 161 15.48 6.86 8.33
CA ARG A 161 16.69 7.39 8.97
C ARG A 161 16.95 6.77 10.32
N PHE A 162 15.93 6.62 11.15
CA PHE A 162 16.04 5.98 12.47
C PHE A 162 16.63 4.57 12.34
N VAL A 163 16.05 3.73 11.48
CA VAL A 163 16.51 2.34 11.33
C VAL A 163 17.91 2.30 10.74
N ALA A 164 18.24 3.17 9.78
CA ALA A 164 19.57 3.22 9.17
C ALA A 164 20.66 3.65 10.16
N GLU A 165 20.44 4.73 10.91
CA GLU A 165 21.43 5.23 11.86
C GLU A 165 21.65 4.24 13.00
N LEU A 166 20.58 3.60 13.49
CA LEU A 166 20.69 2.52 14.46
C LEU A 166 21.50 1.36 13.90
N SER A 167 21.14 0.87 12.70
CA SER A 167 21.79 -0.26 12.06
C SER A 167 23.27 -0.03 11.82
N LEU A 168 23.64 1.12 11.27
CA LEU A 168 25.02 1.44 10.92
C LEU A 168 25.88 1.66 12.16
N SER A 169 25.33 2.22 13.23
CA SER A 169 26.08 2.50 14.45
C SER A 169 26.19 1.31 15.39
N THR A 170 25.40 0.25 15.19
CA THR A 170 25.34 -0.91 16.08
C THR A 170 25.65 -2.25 15.39
N SER A 171 26.01 -2.22 14.11
CA SER A 171 26.49 -3.40 13.36
C SER A 171 28.00 -3.40 13.22
N VAL A 172 28.55 -4.49 12.69
CA VAL A 172 29.95 -4.60 12.28
C VAL A 172 30.36 -3.57 11.20
N VAL A 173 29.39 -2.91 10.57
CA VAL A 173 29.64 -1.77 9.66
C VAL A 173 30.19 -0.58 10.44
N GLY A 174 29.70 -0.29 11.64
CA GLY A 174 30.12 0.85 12.44
C GLY A 174 30.95 0.51 13.67
N LEU A 175 30.93 -0.74 14.14
CA LEU A 175 31.62 -1.18 15.35
C LEU A 175 32.76 -2.16 15.07
N PRO A 176 33.88 -2.06 15.79
CA PRO A 176 34.87 -3.15 15.86
C PRO A 176 34.22 -4.45 16.37
N ALA A 177 34.70 -5.59 15.89
CA ALA A 177 34.12 -6.90 16.22
C ALA A 177 34.03 -7.19 17.73
N SER A 178 34.98 -6.70 18.53
CA SER A 178 34.94 -6.84 19.99
C SER A 178 33.84 -6.00 20.65
N GLU A 179 33.58 -4.79 20.13
CA GLU A 179 32.52 -3.92 20.63
C GLU A 179 31.16 -4.44 20.19
N PHE A 180 31.04 -4.93 18.95
CA PHE A 180 29.84 -5.60 18.48
C PHE A 180 29.51 -6.86 19.32
N ALA A 181 30.51 -7.69 19.64
CA ALA A 181 30.30 -8.85 20.51
C ALA A 181 29.84 -8.46 21.91
N ALA A 182 30.40 -7.39 22.49
CA ALA A 182 29.96 -6.86 23.79
C ALA A 182 28.53 -6.28 23.72
N LEU A 183 28.16 -5.67 22.59
CA LEU A 183 26.79 -5.21 22.36
C LEU A 183 25.82 -6.39 22.29
N VAL A 184 26.15 -7.47 21.56
CA VAL A 184 25.32 -8.68 21.50
C VAL A 184 25.08 -9.26 22.89
N GLU A 185 26.13 -9.35 23.72
CA GLU A 185 26.02 -9.87 25.09
C GLU A 185 25.15 -8.96 25.97
N SER A 186 25.41 -7.65 25.96
CA SER A 186 24.66 -6.71 26.81
C SER A 186 23.20 -6.58 26.36
N ALA A 187 22.92 -6.60 25.05
CA ALA A 187 21.60 -6.48 24.44
C ALA A 187 20.82 -7.79 24.31
N ALA A 188 21.25 -8.85 25.01
CA ALA A 188 20.46 -10.08 25.09
C ALA A 188 19.11 -9.81 25.76
N ASN A 189 18.03 -10.22 25.08
CA ASN A 189 16.65 -10.04 25.55
C ASN A 189 15.83 -11.34 25.36
N PRO A 190 16.24 -12.45 25.98
CA PRO A 190 15.76 -13.79 25.61
C PRO A 190 14.26 -13.99 25.84
N GLU A 191 13.68 -13.36 26.86
CA GLU A 191 12.25 -13.49 27.18
C GLU A 191 11.37 -12.83 26.12
N LEU A 192 11.69 -11.59 25.73
CA LEU A 192 10.93 -10.88 24.70
C LEU A 192 11.19 -11.45 23.30
N CYS A 193 12.40 -11.95 23.02
CA CYS A 193 12.67 -12.70 21.79
C CYS A 193 11.84 -14.00 21.72
N ALA A 194 11.71 -14.74 22.83
CA ALA A 194 10.89 -15.94 22.87
C ALA A 194 9.40 -15.63 22.66
N LEU A 195 8.93 -14.48 23.17
CA LEU A 195 7.57 -14.02 22.91
C LEU A 195 7.35 -13.73 21.42
N THR A 196 8.24 -12.95 20.79
CA THR A 196 8.16 -12.68 19.33
C THR A 196 8.21 -13.97 18.51
N ASP A 197 9.13 -14.89 18.83
CA ASP A 197 9.22 -16.19 18.15
C ASP A 197 7.88 -16.95 18.20
N ALA A 198 7.26 -17.01 19.38
CA ALA A 198 5.98 -17.67 19.56
C ALA A 198 4.86 -16.94 18.79
N VAL A 199 4.59 -15.67 19.09
CA VAL A 199 3.35 -15.01 18.66
C VAL A 199 3.41 -14.38 17.27
N VAL A 200 4.60 -14.24 16.68
CA VAL A 200 4.79 -13.68 15.33
C VAL A 200 5.22 -14.76 14.34
N LEU A 201 6.11 -15.68 14.73
CA LEU A 201 6.84 -16.55 13.80
C LEU A 201 6.47 -18.04 13.90
N ASP A 202 5.70 -18.45 14.92
CA ASP A 202 5.31 -19.85 15.14
C ASP A 202 3.78 -20.02 15.18
N GLU A 203 3.13 -19.49 16.22
CA GLU A 203 1.72 -19.74 16.51
C GLU A 203 0.80 -19.39 15.33
N PRO A 204 0.91 -18.23 14.64
CA PRO A 204 0.02 -17.88 13.52
C PRO A 204 0.10 -18.81 12.31
N PHE A 205 1.07 -19.72 12.26
CA PHE A 205 1.30 -20.66 11.17
C PHE A 205 0.83 -22.09 11.49
N ARG A 206 0.17 -22.30 12.63
CA ARG A 206 -0.39 -23.58 13.04
C ARG A 206 -1.64 -23.38 13.89
N GLU A 207 -2.37 -24.46 14.13
CA GLU A 207 -3.45 -24.41 15.11
C GLU A 207 -2.86 -24.17 16.52
N HIS A 208 -3.34 -23.12 17.18
CA HIS A 208 -2.93 -22.74 18.53
C HIS A 208 -4.06 -22.04 19.28
N GLU A 209 -4.10 -22.20 20.60
CA GLU A 209 -5.18 -21.65 21.44
C GLU A 209 -5.15 -20.13 21.58
N HIS A 210 -3.99 -19.50 21.36
CA HIS A 210 -3.84 -18.05 21.37
C HIS A 210 -4.37 -17.38 20.10
N ASN A 211 -4.47 -18.11 18.98
CA ASN A 211 -4.83 -17.50 17.72
C ASN A 211 -6.32 -17.18 17.69
N THR A 212 -6.65 -15.97 17.25
CA THR A 212 -8.04 -15.52 17.07
C THR A 212 -8.21 -14.87 15.71
N TRP A 213 -9.37 -15.10 15.08
CA TRP A 213 -9.75 -14.52 13.80
C TRP A 213 -11.27 -14.42 13.68
N ILE A 214 -11.76 -13.61 12.73
CA ILE A 214 -13.19 -13.49 12.43
C ILE A 214 -13.71 -14.75 11.73
N ALA A 215 -14.97 -15.13 11.98
CA ALA A 215 -15.53 -16.41 11.53
C ALA A 215 -15.44 -16.60 10.00
N GLU A 216 -15.58 -15.52 9.23
CA GLU A 216 -15.52 -15.50 7.77
C GLU A 216 -14.16 -15.92 7.21
N LEU A 217 -13.09 -15.84 8.01
CA LEU A 217 -11.73 -16.22 7.62
C LEU A 217 -11.35 -17.65 8.00
N ASP A 218 -12.22 -18.42 8.67
CA ASP A 218 -11.86 -19.75 9.17
C ASP A 218 -11.31 -20.67 8.07
N ALA A 219 -11.93 -20.68 6.88
CA ALA A 219 -11.43 -21.43 5.74
C ALA A 219 -10.04 -20.95 5.29
N ALA A 220 -9.88 -19.63 5.09
CA ALA A 220 -8.62 -19.05 4.61
C ALA A 220 -7.47 -19.28 5.59
N VAL A 221 -7.70 -19.11 6.91
CA VAL A 221 -6.68 -19.36 7.94
C VAL A 221 -6.28 -20.82 7.98
N ARG A 222 -7.25 -21.75 7.89
CA ARG A 222 -6.95 -23.19 7.87
C ARG A 222 -6.20 -23.61 6.61
N GLU A 223 -6.43 -22.95 5.49
CA GLU A 223 -5.65 -23.17 4.26
C GLU A 223 -4.17 -22.79 4.44
N LEU A 224 -3.85 -21.74 5.21
CA LEU A 224 -2.46 -21.38 5.52
C LEU A 224 -1.70 -22.52 6.22
N TYR A 225 -2.37 -23.25 7.11
CA TYR A 225 -1.76 -24.38 7.84
C TYR A 225 -1.47 -25.59 6.93
N LEU A 226 -2.06 -25.63 5.74
CA LEU A 226 -1.83 -26.67 4.74
C LEU A 226 -0.82 -26.24 3.67
N ASP A 227 -0.43 -24.97 3.66
CA ASP A 227 0.47 -24.41 2.66
C ASP A 227 1.94 -24.72 3.00
N THR A 228 2.43 -25.84 2.48
CA THR A 228 3.79 -26.31 2.77
C THR A 228 4.88 -25.33 2.32
N GLU A 229 4.62 -24.52 1.30
CA GLU A 229 5.58 -23.54 0.79
C GLU A 229 5.67 -22.33 1.74
N LEU A 230 4.52 -21.80 2.15
CA LEU A 230 4.44 -20.76 3.17
C LEU A 230 5.10 -21.21 4.48
N LEU A 231 4.79 -22.42 4.96
CA LEU A 231 5.34 -22.93 6.22
C LEU A 231 6.87 -23.10 6.17
N ALA A 232 7.41 -23.57 5.04
CA ALA A 232 8.86 -23.68 4.86
C ALA A 232 9.54 -22.29 4.82
N ALA A 233 8.92 -21.33 4.14
CA ALA A 233 9.41 -19.96 4.05
C ALA A 233 9.34 -19.25 5.42
N ALA A 234 8.26 -19.41 6.17
CA ALA A 234 8.09 -18.92 7.54
C ALA A 234 9.12 -19.54 8.50
N ALA A 235 9.36 -20.85 8.40
CA ALA A 235 10.40 -21.52 9.20
C ALA A 235 11.81 -20.96 8.91
N THR A 236 12.09 -20.59 7.66
CA THR A 236 13.36 -19.94 7.27
C THR A 236 13.48 -18.53 7.88
N LEU A 237 12.38 -17.78 7.90
CA LEU A 237 12.32 -16.47 8.54
C LEU A 237 12.48 -16.57 10.07
N ARG A 238 11.87 -17.58 10.68
CA ARG A 238 12.05 -17.89 12.10
C ARG A 238 13.49 -18.25 12.43
N ALA A 239 14.14 -19.08 11.61
CA ALA A 239 15.56 -19.40 11.75
C ALA A 239 16.44 -18.14 11.61
N THR A 240 16.07 -17.23 10.71
CA THR A 240 16.73 -15.93 10.54
C THR A 240 16.68 -15.11 11.83
N PHE A 241 15.48 -14.93 12.39
CA PHE A 241 15.28 -14.23 13.65
C PHE A 241 16.11 -14.82 14.80
N GLY A 242 16.11 -16.16 14.93
CA GLY A 242 16.80 -16.84 16.03
C GLY A 242 18.32 -16.97 15.90
N SER A 243 18.92 -16.62 14.76
CA SER A 243 20.36 -16.88 14.51
C SER A 243 21.15 -15.70 13.95
N ARG A 244 20.52 -14.68 13.38
CA ARG A 244 21.22 -13.55 12.77
C ARG A 244 21.31 -12.36 13.71
N SER A 245 22.52 -12.10 14.19
CA SER A 245 22.89 -10.88 14.91
C SER A 245 23.49 -9.87 13.93
N GLU A 246 22.70 -8.92 13.44
CA GLU A 246 23.17 -7.94 12.44
C GLU A 246 23.37 -6.55 13.04
N ALA A 247 22.38 -6.04 13.77
CA ALA A 247 22.44 -4.76 14.47
C ALA A 247 21.45 -4.73 15.63
N LEU A 248 21.58 -3.74 16.52
CA LEU A 248 20.53 -3.47 17.49
C LEU A 248 19.27 -3.05 16.72
N ILE A 249 18.14 -3.68 16.98
CA ILE A 249 16.85 -3.32 16.40
C ILE A 249 15.90 -2.79 17.47
N HIS A 250 14.85 -2.07 17.08
CA HIS A 250 13.74 -1.73 17.97
C HIS A 250 12.97 -2.99 18.38
N GLY A 251 12.76 -3.92 17.45
CA GLY A 251 12.16 -5.23 17.71
C GLY A 251 10.63 -5.28 17.75
N ASP A 252 9.95 -4.13 17.73
CA ASP A 252 8.48 -4.03 17.65
C ASP A 252 8.03 -2.69 17.01
N LEU A 253 8.66 -2.31 15.89
CA LEU A 253 8.43 -1.03 15.21
C LEU A 253 7.14 -1.03 14.37
N HIS A 254 6.00 -1.15 15.03
CA HIS A 254 4.67 -1.04 14.41
C HIS A 254 4.09 0.38 14.53
N SER A 255 2.93 0.65 13.91
CA SER A 255 2.28 1.98 13.97
C SER A 255 1.84 2.40 15.38
N GLY A 256 1.78 1.47 16.33
CA GLY A 256 1.58 1.77 17.75
C GLY A 256 2.81 2.28 18.49
N SER A 257 4.01 2.16 17.91
CA SER A 257 5.31 2.53 18.48
C SER A 257 5.85 3.81 17.85
N VAL A 258 4.97 4.55 17.18
CA VAL A 258 5.25 5.83 16.53
C VAL A 258 4.19 6.82 16.99
N MET A 259 4.61 8.01 17.41
CA MET A 259 3.74 9.14 17.70
C MET A 259 3.92 10.24 16.67
N VAL A 260 2.82 10.88 16.28
CA VAL A 260 2.78 11.97 15.29
C VAL A 260 1.99 13.17 15.82
N GLY A 261 2.49 14.36 15.53
CA GLY A 261 1.90 15.61 16.00
C GLY A 261 2.38 16.80 15.19
N THR A 262 2.13 18.00 15.70
CA THR A 262 2.65 19.23 15.13
C THR A 262 3.43 19.99 16.17
N ARG A 263 4.70 20.29 15.89
CA ARG A 263 5.56 21.15 16.71
C ARG A 263 6.20 22.19 15.81
N ASP A 264 6.20 23.44 16.26
CA ASP A 264 6.75 24.58 15.51
C ASP A 264 6.26 24.71 14.05
N GLY A 265 5.01 24.29 13.80
CA GLY A 265 4.38 24.35 12.47
C GLY A 265 4.80 23.25 11.50
N ALA A 266 5.58 22.25 11.95
CA ALA A 266 5.96 21.08 11.17
C ALA A 266 5.45 19.79 11.83
N GLN A 267 5.32 18.71 11.04
CA GLN A 267 5.00 17.41 11.59
C GLN A 267 6.15 16.93 12.49
N ALA A 268 5.82 16.54 13.72
CA ALA A 268 6.75 15.88 14.62
C ALA A 268 6.47 14.37 14.58
N THR A 269 7.52 13.57 14.44
CA THR A 269 7.46 12.10 14.44
C THR A 269 8.42 11.57 15.49
N LYS A 270 7.91 10.80 16.46
CA LYS A 270 8.69 10.23 17.56
C LYS A 270 8.47 8.72 17.62
N ILE A 271 9.54 7.96 17.58
CA ILE A 271 9.57 6.51 17.75
C ILE A 271 9.83 6.21 19.22
N PHE A 272 9.07 5.31 19.80
CA PHE A 272 9.10 5.04 21.22
C PHE A 272 8.83 3.56 21.53
N ASP A 273 9.09 3.17 22.78
CA ASP A 273 8.88 1.82 23.29
C ASP A 273 9.77 0.70 22.68
N PRO A 274 11.10 0.90 22.55
CA PRO A 274 12.02 -0.15 22.08
C PRO A 274 12.30 -1.22 23.16
N GLU A 275 11.29 -1.68 23.90
CA GLU A 275 11.46 -2.68 24.97
C GLU A 275 11.85 -4.06 24.42
N PHE A 276 11.42 -4.38 23.19
CA PHE A 276 11.80 -5.58 22.43
C PHE A 276 13.19 -5.49 21.81
N SER A 277 13.98 -4.46 22.12
CA SER A 277 15.29 -4.26 21.51
C SER A 277 16.26 -5.38 21.86
N PHE A 278 16.95 -5.89 20.83
CA PHE A 278 18.06 -6.84 20.90
C PHE A 278 18.91 -6.74 19.63
N VAL A 279 20.06 -7.42 19.57
CA VAL A 279 20.84 -7.51 18.33
C VAL A 279 20.27 -8.60 17.43
N GLY A 280 19.55 -8.19 16.39
CA GLY A 280 18.75 -9.05 15.52
C GLY A 280 18.89 -8.69 14.03
N PRO A 281 17.99 -9.23 13.18
CA PRO A 281 17.97 -8.95 11.75
C PRO A 281 17.40 -7.56 11.45
N ILE A 282 18.15 -6.73 10.71
CA ILE A 282 17.80 -5.33 10.44
C ILE A 282 16.46 -5.20 9.70
N GLY A 283 16.18 -6.13 8.80
CA GLY A 283 14.94 -6.13 8.01
C GLY A 283 13.67 -6.16 8.86
N MET A 284 13.74 -6.67 10.10
CA MET A 284 12.57 -6.80 10.96
C MET A 284 11.89 -5.46 11.24
N ASP A 285 12.62 -4.42 11.66
CA ASP A 285 12.03 -3.12 11.99
C ASP A 285 11.33 -2.47 10.79
N LEU A 286 11.97 -2.50 9.61
CA LEU A 286 11.35 -2.01 8.37
C LEU A 286 10.12 -2.84 8.01
N GLY A 287 10.21 -4.16 8.13
CA GLY A 287 9.10 -5.06 7.81
C GLY A 287 7.87 -4.84 8.68
N LEU A 288 8.05 -4.69 9.99
CA LEU A 288 6.96 -4.40 10.93
C LEU A 288 6.28 -3.07 10.59
N PHE A 289 7.07 -2.04 10.27
CA PHE A 289 6.56 -0.74 9.86
C PHE A 289 5.78 -0.82 8.53
N TRP A 290 6.33 -1.50 7.51
CA TRP A 290 5.71 -1.65 6.20
C TRP A 290 4.41 -2.45 6.24
N ALA A 291 4.36 -3.51 7.05
CA ALA A 291 3.13 -4.26 7.29
C ALA A 291 2.03 -3.38 7.86
N ASN A 292 2.34 -2.59 8.89
CA ASN A 292 1.35 -1.74 9.56
C ASN A 292 0.85 -0.59 8.66
N LEU A 293 1.71 -0.03 7.81
CA LEU A 293 1.27 0.92 6.78
C LEU A 293 0.40 0.27 5.71
N THR A 294 0.68 -0.99 5.35
CA THR A 294 -0.14 -1.71 4.37
C THR A 294 -1.50 -2.09 4.96
N ILE A 295 -1.54 -2.56 6.21
CA ILE A 295 -2.76 -2.82 6.98
C ILE A 295 -3.64 -1.56 6.96
N ALA A 296 -3.06 -0.40 7.31
CA ALA A 296 -3.77 0.87 7.29
C ALA A 296 -4.20 1.28 5.86
N GLY A 297 -3.36 1.04 4.85
CA GLY A 297 -3.68 1.31 3.44
C GLY A 297 -4.88 0.50 2.93
N ILE A 298 -4.94 -0.79 3.28
CA ILE A 298 -6.08 -1.67 2.99
C ILE A 298 -7.34 -1.14 3.68
N ALA A 299 -7.25 -0.78 4.97
CA ALA A 299 -8.39 -0.23 5.70
C ALA A 299 -8.96 1.05 5.06
N ALA A 300 -8.10 1.98 4.64
CA ALA A 300 -8.52 3.20 3.94
C ALA A 300 -9.19 2.89 2.59
N ARG A 301 -8.62 1.97 1.81
CA ARG A 301 -9.18 1.55 0.52
C ARG A 301 -10.54 0.89 0.68
N ALA A 302 -10.73 0.09 1.73
CA ALA A 302 -11.97 -0.62 1.98
C ALA A 302 -13.18 0.30 2.15
N VAL A 303 -12.97 1.55 2.59
CA VAL A 303 -14.02 2.58 2.73
C VAL A 303 -14.01 3.63 1.61
N GLY A 304 -13.30 3.36 0.50
CA GLY A 304 -13.21 4.26 -0.66
C GLY A 304 -12.24 5.43 -0.50
N ALA A 305 -11.41 5.46 0.55
CA ALA A 305 -10.44 6.52 0.79
C ALA A 305 -9.10 6.26 0.07
N HIS A 306 -9.13 6.17 -1.27
CA HIS A 306 -7.99 5.78 -2.10
C HIS A 306 -6.77 6.71 -1.96
N GLN A 307 -6.98 8.01 -1.80
CA GLN A 307 -5.90 8.97 -1.59
C GLN A 307 -5.17 8.74 -0.25
N LEU A 308 -5.92 8.49 0.84
CA LEU A 308 -5.32 8.12 2.12
C LEU A 308 -4.55 6.80 2.01
N ALA A 309 -5.09 5.82 1.29
CA ALA A 309 -4.41 4.55 1.06
C ALA A 309 -3.07 4.74 0.32
N SER A 310 -3.07 5.52 -0.77
CA SER A 310 -1.86 5.84 -1.54
C SER A 310 -0.83 6.60 -0.70
N ALA A 311 -1.27 7.62 0.05
CA ALA A 311 -0.41 8.40 0.93
C ALA A 311 0.28 7.51 1.98
N ARG A 312 -0.46 6.61 2.64
CA ARG A 312 0.10 5.64 3.62
C ARG A 312 1.18 4.74 3.01
N LEU A 313 0.95 4.24 1.80
CA LEU A 313 1.90 3.37 1.10
C LEU A 313 3.16 4.12 0.63
N SER A 314 3.07 5.44 0.39
CA SER A 314 4.25 6.26 0.03
C SER A 314 5.32 6.28 1.13
N ALA A 315 4.93 6.14 2.41
CA ALA A 315 5.85 6.08 3.53
C ALA A 315 6.75 4.84 3.51
N ILE A 316 6.31 3.74 2.91
CA ILE A 316 7.12 2.52 2.72
C ILE A 316 8.33 2.86 1.87
N GLY A 317 8.09 3.47 0.71
CA GLY A 317 9.15 3.88 -0.21
C GLY A 317 10.07 4.94 0.37
N ALA A 318 9.51 6.00 0.95
CA ALA A 318 10.29 7.05 1.57
C ALA A 318 11.20 6.51 2.70
N SER A 319 10.74 5.51 3.46
CA SER A 319 11.58 4.87 4.48
C SER A 319 12.74 4.06 3.90
N TRP A 320 12.51 3.35 2.79
CA TRP A 320 13.55 2.58 2.12
C TRP A 320 14.57 3.48 1.42
N ASP A 321 14.10 4.50 0.72
CA ASP A 321 14.95 5.47 0.03
C ASP A 321 15.87 6.20 1.01
N GLU A 322 15.31 6.65 2.13
CA GLU A 322 16.11 7.30 3.17
C GLU A 322 17.09 6.34 3.83
N PHE A 323 16.68 5.09 4.09
CA PHE A 323 17.58 4.07 4.61
C PHE A 323 18.79 3.87 3.70
N ARG A 324 18.56 3.68 2.40
CA ARG A 324 19.60 3.55 1.38
C ARG A 324 20.48 4.79 1.30
N ARG A 325 19.89 5.99 1.38
CA ARG A 325 20.62 7.26 1.32
C ARG A 325 21.60 7.39 2.49
N VAL A 326 21.16 7.06 3.72
CA VAL A 326 22.00 7.10 4.92
C VAL A 326 23.10 6.04 4.84
N VAL A 327 22.77 4.80 4.43
CA VAL A 327 23.77 3.74 4.19
C VAL A 327 24.80 4.20 3.17
N ALA A 328 24.40 4.71 2.01
CA ALA A 328 25.33 5.16 0.97
C ALA A 328 26.25 6.30 1.45
N ALA A 329 25.75 7.20 2.30
CA ALA A 329 26.55 8.27 2.86
C ALA A 329 27.61 7.77 3.84
N ARG A 330 27.29 6.77 4.67
CA ARG A 330 28.17 6.28 5.74
C ARG A 330 29.02 5.06 5.36
N TRP A 331 28.63 4.31 4.33
CA TRP A 331 29.33 3.10 3.88
C TRP A 331 30.82 3.28 3.57
N PRO A 332 31.29 4.43 3.01
CA PRO A 332 32.72 4.65 2.78
C PRO A 332 33.56 4.62 4.07
N ASP A 333 32.98 5.02 5.20
CA ASP A 333 33.64 5.13 6.51
C ASP A 333 33.44 3.87 7.38
N ARG A 334 32.97 2.77 6.79
CA ARG A 334 32.71 1.51 7.51
C ARG A 334 33.97 0.93 8.15
N VAL A 335 33.79 0.29 9.30
CA VAL A 335 34.80 -0.50 10.01
C VAL A 335 35.05 -1.81 9.28
N ALA A 336 33.99 -2.55 8.94
CA ALA A 336 34.06 -3.80 8.20
C ALA A 336 32.86 -3.96 7.27
N ALA A 337 32.99 -4.83 6.26
CA ALA A 337 31.86 -5.29 5.47
C ALA A 337 31.15 -6.44 6.24
N PRO A 338 29.82 -6.42 6.36
CA PRO A 338 29.06 -7.49 7.00
C PRO A 338 29.07 -8.72 6.10
N ASP A 339 29.56 -9.86 6.62
CA ASP A 339 29.66 -11.13 5.90
C ASP A 339 30.38 -11.05 4.53
N ASP A 340 31.36 -10.15 4.41
CA ASP A 340 32.07 -9.83 3.17
C ASP A 340 31.17 -9.36 2.00
N LEU A 341 29.92 -8.96 2.30
CA LEU A 341 28.97 -8.48 1.30
C LEU A 341 29.34 -7.09 0.78
N SER A 342 29.06 -6.85 -0.49
CA SER A 342 28.99 -5.49 -1.03
C SER A 342 27.82 -4.71 -0.41
N GLN A 343 27.84 -3.38 -0.57
CA GLN A 343 26.75 -2.53 -0.09
C GLN A 343 25.40 -2.95 -0.69
N GLU A 344 25.36 -3.27 -1.98
CA GLU A 344 24.13 -3.64 -2.68
C GLU A 344 23.62 -5.00 -2.21
N GLU A 345 24.50 -6.00 -2.05
CA GLU A 345 24.09 -7.33 -1.54
C GLU A 345 23.57 -7.26 -0.11
N TRP A 346 24.16 -6.42 0.74
CA TRP A 346 23.67 -6.19 2.10
C TRP A 346 22.30 -5.50 2.11
N LEU A 347 22.11 -4.49 1.26
CA LEU A 347 20.82 -3.81 1.11
C LEU A 347 19.75 -4.77 0.56
N ASP A 348 20.06 -5.59 -0.44
CA ASP A 348 19.12 -6.55 -1.00
C ASP A 348 18.71 -7.61 0.02
N ARG A 349 19.63 -8.06 0.87
CA ARG A 349 19.33 -8.97 1.99
C ARG A 349 18.35 -8.33 2.98
N ILE A 350 18.67 -7.13 3.47
CA ILE A 350 17.83 -6.39 4.41
C ILE A 350 16.43 -6.18 3.84
N HIS A 351 16.35 -5.79 2.58
CA HIS A 351 15.10 -5.54 1.89
C HIS A 351 14.24 -6.81 1.76
N SER A 352 14.85 -7.94 1.39
CA SER A 352 14.17 -9.24 1.29
C SER A 352 13.66 -9.71 2.66
N ASP A 353 14.49 -9.59 3.70
CA ASP A 353 14.09 -9.94 5.07
C ASP A 353 12.94 -9.05 5.55
N ALA A 354 12.96 -7.75 5.22
CA ALA A 354 11.90 -6.82 5.57
C ALA A 354 10.53 -7.23 5.03
N TRP A 355 10.42 -7.66 3.77
CA TRP A 355 9.14 -8.20 3.27
C TRP A 355 8.76 -9.52 3.90
N GLY A 356 9.73 -10.39 4.21
CA GLY A 356 9.47 -11.61 4.98
C GLY A 356 8.82 -11.29 6.33
N PHE A 357 9.42 -10.40 7.11
CA PHE A 357 8.89 -9.95 8.39
C PHE A 357 7.57 -9.17 8.25
N ALA A 358 7.40 -8.40 7.17
CA ALA A 358 6.14 -7.73 6.89
C ALA A 358 4.99 -8.72 6.66
N GLY A 359 5.25 -9.82 5.96
CA GLY A 359 4.26 -10.88 5.77
C GLY A 359 3.95 -11.63 7.07
N ALA A 360 4.97 -11.94 7.89
CA ALA A 360 4.75 -12.58 9.19
C ALA A 360 3.92 -11.70 10.14
N GLU A 361 4.25 -10.41 10.21
CA GLU A 361 3.46 -9.40 10.92
C GLU A 361 2.03 -9.33 10.40
N SER A 362 1.84 -9.38 9.08
CA SER A 362 0.50 -9.32 8.49
C SER A 362 -0.35 -10.53 8.86
N ILE A 363 0.21 -11.75 8.82
CA ILE A 363 -0.51 -12.97 9.23
C ILE A 363 -0.83 -12.94 10.73
N ARG A 364 0.14 -12.58 11.59
CA ARG A 364 -0.09 -12.53 13.05
C ARG A 364 -1.14 -11.49 13.47
N ARG A 365 -1.32 -10.44 12.68
CA ARG A 365 -2.35 -9.40 12.88
C ARG A 365 -3.74 -9.81 12.39
N VAL A 366 -3.85 -10.85 11.56
CA VAL A 366 -5.14 -11.40 11.10
C VAL A 366 -5.55 -12.63 11.91
N ALA A 367 -4.58 -13.51 12.21
CA ALA A 367 -4.83 -14.85 12.74
C ALA A 367 -3.89 -15.21 13.91
N GLY A 368 -3.53 -14.22 14.72
CA GLY A 368 -2.69 -14.40 15.92
C GLY A 368 -3.37 -13.89 17.18
N TYR A 369 -2.57 -13.69 18.22
CA TYR A 369 -3.04 -13.24 19.54
C TYR A 369 -3.56 -11.79 19.52
N ALA A 370 -2.92 -10.89 18.78
CA ALA A 370 -3.23 -9.46 18.77
C ALA A 370 -3.62 -8.98 17.37
N GLY A 371 -4.92 -8.75 17.16
CA GLY A 371 -5.47 -8.31 15.88
C GLY A 371 -5.10 -6.88 15.46
N ALA A 372 -5.24 -6.56 14.16
CA ALA A 372 -5.10 -5.21 13.64
C ALA A 372 -6.31 -4.32 13.97
N ALA A 373 -6.12 -3.28 14.78
CA ALA A 373 -7.16 -2.30 15.11
C ALA A 373 -7.74 -1.62 13.85
N ASP A 374 -6.89 -1.29 12.88
CA ASP A 374 -7.26 -0.72 11.59
C ASP A 374 -8.32 -1.54 10.87
N LEU A 375 -8.15 -2.86 10.79
CA LEU A 375 -9.12 -3.74 10.13
C LEU A 375 -10.32 -4.07 11.02
N ASN A 376 -10.09 -4.29 12.31
CA ASN A 376 -11.16 -4.64 13.26
C ASN A 376 -12.18 -3.52 13.46
N SER A 377 -11.76 -2.28 13.27
CA SER A 377 -12.60 -1.08 13.35
C SER A 377 -13.47 -0.83 12.11
N LEU A 378 -13.25 -1.54 11.00
CA LEU A 378 -14.00 -1.35 9.77
C LEU A 378 -15.49 -1.71 9.93
N PRO A 379 -16.38 -1.08 9.13
CA PRO A 379 -17.76 -1.55 8.97
C PRO A 379 -17.81 -3.05 8.64
N ALA A 380 -18.83 -3.75 9.13
CA ALA A 380 -18.91 -5.22 9.10
C ALA A 380 -18.79 -5.78 7.67
N GLU A 381 -19.41 -5.09 6.71
CA GLU A 381 -19.43 -5.42 5.29
C GLU A 381 -18.03 -5.40 4.63
N HIS A 382 -17.06 -4.69 5.21
CA HIS A 382 -15.72 -4.55 4.65
C HIS A 382 -14.68 -5.45 5.32
N ARG A 383 -14.94 -5.88 6.57
CA ARG A 383 -13.95 -6.57 7.41
C ARG A 383 -13.41 -7.84 6.78
N ALA A 384 -14.26 -8.75 6.31
CA ALA A 384 -13.82 -10.03 5.76
C ALA A 384 -12.94 -9.86 4.51
N ALA A 385 -13.35 -9.00 3.58
CA ALA A 385 -12.59 -8.73 2.35
C ALA A 385 -11.22 -8.12 2.65
N ALA A 386 -11.16 -7.14 3.56
CA ALA A 386 -9.93 -6.46 3.93
C ALA A 386 -8.89 -7.40 4.58
N HIS A 387 -9.33 -8.27 5.50
CA HIS A 387 -8.43 -9.26 6.10
C HIS A 387 -8.00 -10.34 5.07
N GLY A 388 -8.90 -10.75 4.19
CA GLY A 388 -8.59 -11.71 3.12
C GLY A 388 -7.52 -11.19 2.15
N GLU A 389 -7.63 -9.92 1.74
CA GLU A 389 -6.61 -9.25 0.91
C GLU A 389 -5.24 -9.25 1.61
N LEU A 390 -5.21 -8.93 2.91
CA LEU A 390 -3.97 -8.90 3.68
C LEU A 390 -3.30 -10.27 3.76
N LEU A 391 -4.06 -11.35 4.02
CA LEU A 391 -3.52 -12.72 4.06
C LEU A 391 -2.90 -13.12 2.71
N GLN A 392 -3.57 -12.78 1.60
CA GLN A 392 -3.07 -13.09 0.26
C GLN A 392 -1.75 -12.38 -0.03
N ARG A 393 -1.66 -11.08 0.28
CA ARG A 393 -0.42 -10.30 0.12
C ARG A 393 0.70 -10.84 1.02
N ALA A 394 0.37 -11.14 2.28
CA ALA A 394 1.33 -11.64 3.26
C ALA A 394 1.97 -12.96 2.83
N ARG A 395 1.18 -13.88 2.27
CA ARG A 395 1.70 -15.13 1.69
C ARG A 395 2.74 -14.83 0.61
N GLY A 396 2.40 -13.97 -0.36
CA GLY A 396 3.31 -13.60 -1.44
C GLY A 396 4.61 -12.97 -0.92
N TRP A 397 4.54 -12.09 0.08
CA TRP A 397 5.75 -11.52 0.67
C TRP A 397 6.60 -12.53 1.41
N ILE A 398 6.02 -13.52 2.10
CA ILE A 398 6.82 -14.54 2.78
C ILE A 398 7.46 -15.47 1.74
N VAL A 399 6.70 -15.96 0.76
CA VAL A 399 7.18 -16.97 -0.20
C VAL A 399 8.13 -16.37 -1.23
N ASP A 400 7.75 -15.26 -1.84
CA ASP A 400 8.41 -14.71 -3.03
C ASP A 400 9.44 -13.61 -2.70
N ARG A 401 9.78 -13.38 -1.41
CA ARG A 401 10.68 -12.29 -0.97
C ARG A 401 12.05 -12.25 -1.62
N ALA A 402 12.57 -13.39 -2.10
CA ALA A 402 13.86 -13.41 -2.79
C ALA A 402 13.80 -12.70 -4.16
N ASP A 403 12.62 -12.64 -4.77
CA ASP A 403 12.36 -11.91 -6.01
C ASP A 403 11.93 -10.46 -5.76
N LEU A 404 11.80 -10.08 -4.48
CA LEU A 404 11.58 -8.72 -4.00
C LEU A 404 12.92 -8.03 -3.65
N THR A 405 13.85 -7.89 -4.61
CA THR A 405 15.10 -7.13 -4.35
C THR A 405 14.85 -5.62 -4.34
N ALA A 406 15.75 -4.79 -3.82
CA ALA A 406 15.56 -3.33 -3.75
C ALA A 406 15.43 -2.67 -5.13
N ALA A 407 15.98 -3.33 -6.15
CA ALA A 407 15.83 -3.00 -7.57
C ALA A 407 14.58 -3.65 -8.20
N LYS A 408 13.68 -4.24 -7.41
CA LYS A 408 12.38 -4.84 -7.82
C LYS A 408 11.23 -4.40 -6.94
N VAL A 409 11.58 -3.88 -5.77
CA VAL A 409 10.72 -3.29 -4.79
C VAL A 409 11.45 -2.05 -4.27
N SER A 410 11.29 -0.97 -5.02
CA SER A 410 11.01 0.34 -4.44
C SER A 410 9.46 0.46 -4.36
N PRO A 411 8.81 1.47 -3.73
CA PRO A 411 7.36 1.44 -3.51
C PRO A 411 6.64 1.27 -4.86
N VAL A 412 6.20 0.05 -5.19
CA VAL A 412 5.82 -0.32 -6.57
C VAL A 412 6.68 0.41 -7.61
N THR A 413 7.98 0.14 -7.58
CA THR A 413 8.94 0.62 -8.57
C THR A 413 9.83 -0.54 -8.96
N SER A 414 9.50 -1.05 -10.17
CA SER A 414 10.28 -1.82 -11.14
C SER A 414 11.39 -2.76 -10.66
N ALA A 415 11.23 -4.07 -10.97
CA ALA A 415 12.09 -4.90 -11.84
C ALA A 415 12.62 -6.28 -11.35
N SER A 416 11.88 -7.37 -11.58
CA SER A 416 12.33 -8.70 -12.13
C SER A 416 13.63 -9.39 -11.64
N SER A 417 13.55 -10.59 -11.01
CA SER A 417 14.57 -11.66 -11.20
C SER A 417 13.95 -12.82 -11.93
N SER A 418 14.58 -13.17 -13.03
CA SER A 418 14.46 -14.45 -13.68
C SER A 418 15.58 -15.39 -13.20
N LYS A 419 15.27 -16.68 -13.17
CA LYS A 419 15.90 -17.76 -13.94
C LYS A 419 15.18 -19.06 -13.57
N SER A 420 14.76 -19.95 -14.46
CA SER A 420 15.24 -20.25 -15.80
C SER A 420 14.18 -21.09 -16.54
N ALA A 421 13.64 -20.55 -17.63
CA ALA A 421 13.27 -21.35 -18.80
C ALA A 421 13.54 -20.48 -20.03
N ALA A 422 14.45 -20.96 -20.87
CA ALA A 422 15.00 -20.30 -22.06
C ALA A 422 14.04 -19.44 -22.90
N SER A 423 14.28 -18.13 -22.96
CA SER A 423 14.52 -17.36 -24.21
C SER A 423 15.02 -15.94 -23.86
N ALA A 424 15.83 -15.33 -24.72
CA ALA A 424 16.65 -14.13 -24.43
C ALA A 424 15.86 -12.80 -24.34
N PRO A 425 16.31 -11.79 -23.56
CA PRO A 425 15.70 -10.46 -23.58
C PRO A 425 16.29 -9.59 -24.70
N LEU A 426 15.41 -9.02 -25.53
CA LEU A 426 15.75 -7.91 -26.43
C LEU A 426 15.53 -6.59 -25.67
N SER A 427 16.62 -5.93 -25.30
CA SER A 427 16.60 -4.47 -25.10
C SER A 427 16.37 -3.85 -26.48
N GLY A 428 15.13 -3.51 -26.81
CA GLY A 428 14.78 -2.90 -28.07
C GLY A 428 13.53 -2.05 -27.93
N THR A 429 13.64 -0.77 -28.26
CA THR A 429 12.49 0.09 -28.52
C THR A 429 11.60 -0.60 -29.56
N VAL A 430 10.30 -0.71 -29.28
CA VAL A 430 9.31 -1.24 -30.21
C VAL A 430 9.04 -0.17 -31.25
N SER A 431 9.66 -0.29 -32.42
CA SER A 431 9.43 0.63 -33.54
C SER A 431 8.30 0.13 -34.43
N VAL A 432 7.25 0.93 -34.58
CA VAL A 432 6.08 0.65 -35.42
C VAL A 432 5.91 1.77 -36.45
N THR A 433 5.51 1.42 -37.67
CA THR A 433 5.13 2.42 -38.67
C THR A 433 3.62 2.38 -38.87
N ALA A 434 2.92 3.44 -38.47
CA ALA A 434 1.46 3.52 -38.53
C ALA A 434 1.00 4.97 -38.77
N ARG A 435 -0.09 5.14 -39.51
CA ARG A 435 -0.78 6.43 -39.67
C ARG A 435 -1.69 6.74 -38.49
N THR A 436 -2.23 5.70 -37.85
CA THR A 436 -3.14 5.84 -36.72
C THR A 436 -2.76 4.92 -35.59
N ILE A 437 -2.71 5.47 -34.38
CA ILE A 437 -2.68 4.70 -33.14
C ILE A 437 -4.11 4.64 -32.62
N VAL A 438 -4.60 3.44 -32.36
CA VAL A 438 -5.85 3.22 -31.63
C VAL A 438 -5.48 2.80 -30.21
N LEU A 439 -5.96 3.54 -29.23
CA LEU A 439 -5.61 3.40 -27.83
C LEU A 439 -6.74 2.70 -27.09
N ASP A 440 -6.42 1.66 -26.34
CA ASP A 440 -7.27 1.26 -25.23
C ASP A 440 -7.13 2.22 -24.04
N LEU A 441 -8.10 2.17 -23.14
CA LEU A 441 -8.16 2.99 -21.95
C LEU A 441 -7.57 2.26 -20.73
N GLU A 442 -8.27 1.22 -20.28
CA GLU A 442 -7.95 0.44 -19.07
C GLU A 442 -6.63 -0.32 -19.27
N GLY A 443 -5.75 -0.27 -18.27
CA GLY A 443 -4.43 -0.91 -18.29
C GLY A 443 -3.44 -0.39 -19.34
N THR A 444 -3.87 0.51 -20.24
CA THR A 444 -3.07 0.98 -21.39
C THR A 444 -2.69 2.45 -21.27
N THR A 445 -3.68 3.34 -21.25
CA THR A 445 -3.44 4.79 -21.03
C THR A 445 -3.65 5.18 -19.56
N SER A 446 -4.43 4.38 -18.83
CA SER A 446 -4.88 4.65 -17.48
C SER A 446 -4.96 3.35 -16.66
N ALA A 447 -4.78 3.42 -15.35
CA ALA A 447 -4.90 2.24 -14.50
C ALA A 447 -6.32 1.68 -14.51
N ALA A 448 -6.48 0.37 -14.71
CA ALA A 448 -7.77 -0.31 -14.74
C ALA A 448 -8.53 -0.13 -13.42
N GLY A 449 -7.81 -0.11 -12.29
CA GLY A 449 -8.38 0.12 -10.96
C GLY A 449 -9.03 1.49 -10.78
N PHE A 450 -8.54 2.53 -11.47
CA PHE A 450 -9.13 3.87 -11.41
C PHE A 450 -10.45 3.93 -12.19
N ILE A 451 -10.53 3.21 -13.32
CA ILE A 451 -11.71 3.22 -14.19
C ILE A 451 -12.83 2.33 -13.61
N LEU A 452 -12.49 1.15 -13.08
CA LEU A 452 -13.46 0.20 -12.54
C LEU A 452 -13.85 0.50 -11.08
N GLY A 453 -12.98 1.16 -10.31
CA GLY A 453 -13.24 1.57 -8.92
C GLY A 453 -13.89 2.95 -8.82
N ASP A 454 -13.12 4.02 -9.06
CA ASP A 454 -13.53 5.39 -8.73
C ASP A 454 -14.78 5.87 -9.50
N LEU A 455 -14.93 5.48 -10.78
CA LEU A 455 -16.09 5.88 -11.58
C LEU A 455 -17.37 5.13 -11.19
N TYR A 456 -17.28 3.83 -10.93
CA TYR A 456 -18.46 3.03 -10.56
C TYR A 456 -18.96 3.40 -9.17
N ASP A 457 -18.04 3.65 -8.23
CA ASP A 457 -18.34 4.13 -6.88
C ASP A 457 -18.88 5.57 -6.90
N TYR A 458 -18.41 6.42 -7.83
CA TYR A 458 -19.00 7.73 -8.04
C TYR A 458 -20.44 7.67 -8.55
N ALA A 459 -20.72 6.80 -9.53
CA ALA A 459 -22.04 6.70 -10.16
C ALA A 459 -23.09 6.06 -9.24
N ARG A 460 -22.70 5.05 -8.45
CA ARG A 460 -23.61 4.25 -7.63
C ARG A 460 -24.56 5.11 -6.76
N PRO A 461 -24.10 5.99 -5.85
CA PRO A 461 -25.00 6.79 -5.02
C PRO A 461 -25.76 7.89 -5.80
N ARG A 462 -25.40 8.13 -7.07
CA ARG A 462 -25.95 9.21 -7.90
C ARG A 462 -27.03 8.75 -8.87
N LEU A 463 -27.26 7.44 -9.02
CA LEU A 463 -28.30 6.90 -9.92
C LEU A 463 -29.71 7.38 -9.57
N ALA A 464 -30.11 7.27 -8.29
CA ALA A 464 -31.42 7.72 -7.84
C ALA A 464 -31.65 9.24 -8.02
N PRO A 465 -30.77 10.13 -7.47
CA PRO A 465 -30.98 11.56 -7.64
C PRO A 465 -30.87 12.01 -9.10
N TYR A 466 -30.07 11.32 -9.94
CA TYR A 466 -29.99 11.61 -11.36
C TYR A 466 -31.31 11.27 -12.07
N LEU A 467 -31.86 10.07 -11.85
CA LEU A 467 -33.13 9.66 -12.46
C LEU A 467 -34.28 10.61 -12.10
N ASP A 468 -34.33 11.08 -10.85
CA ASP A 468 -35.35 12.02 -10.40
C ASP A 468 -35.15 13.42 -11.00
N ALA A 469 -33.92 13.95 -10.99
CA ALA A 469 -33.61 15.27 -11.50
C ALA A 469 -33.79 15.38 -13.03
N HIS A 470 -33.59 14.27 -13.75
CA HIS A 470 -33.63 14.21 -15.21
C HIS A 470 -34.86 13.43 -15.74
N ALA A 471 -35.90 13.26 -14.93
CA ALA A 471 -37.08 12.43 -15.24
C ALA A 471 -37.83 12.81 -16.52
N THR A 472 -37.73 14.07 -16.96
CA THR A 472 -38.39 14.57 -18.18
C THR A 472 -37.50 14.55 -19.43
N GLU A 473 -36.23 14.15 -19.30
CA GLU A 473 -35.30 14.13 -20.42
C GLU A 473 -35.52 12.89 -21.29
N PRO A 474 -35.53 13.03 -22.64
CA PRO A 474 -35.81 11.91 -23.54
C PRO A 474 -34.93 10.68 -23.30
N LEU A 475 -33.62 10.89 -23.08
CA LEU A 475 -32.64 9.83 -22.86
C LEU A 475 -32.88 9.11 -21.53
N THR A 476 -33.22 9.83 -20.46
CA THR A 476 -33.56 9.26 -19.15
C THR A 476 -34.88 8.48 -19.20
N ILE A 477 -35.87 9.00 -19.92
CA ILE A 477 -37.16 8.32 -20.15
C ILE A 477 -36.94 7.00 -20.89
N GLU A 478 -36.15 7.03 -21.97
CA GLU A 478 -35.83 5.84 -22.78
C GLU A 478 -35.03 4.82 -21.97
N ALA A 479 -33.98 5.25 -21.25
CA ALA A 479 -33.18 4.37 -20.41
C ALA A 479 -34.04 3.71 -19.32
N ARG A 480 -34.92 4.48 -18.65
CA ARG A 480 -35.85 3.97 -17.65
C ARG A 480 -36.83 2.96 -18.23
N ALA A 481 -37.42 3.23 -19.40
CA ALA A 481 -38.32 2.31 -20.08
C ALA A 481 -37.60 1.00 -20.45
N GLN A 482 -36.36 1.09 -20.92
CA GLN A 482 -35.54 -0.07 -21.27
C GLN A 482 -35.18 -0.90 -20.03
N ILE A 483 -34.83 -0.27 -18.90
CA ILE A 483 -34.56 -0.99 -17.63
C ILE A 483 -35.78 -1.78 -17.18
N ILE A 484 -36.96 -1.16 -17.25
CA ILE A 484 -38.23 -1.83 -16.90
C ILE A 484 -38.48 -3.01 -17.85
N ALA A 485 -38.28 -2.83 -19.16
CA ALA A 485 -38.45 -3.91 -20.13
C ALA A 485 -37.46 -5.06 -19.92
N ASP A 486 -36.17 -4.76 -19.73
CA ASP A 486 -35.10 -5.75 -19.54
C ASP A 486 -35.29 -6.52 -18.23
N SER A 487 -35.76 -5.87 -17.17
CA SER A 487 -36.08 -6.52 -15.90
C SER A 487 -37.19 -7.58 -16.03
N ARG A 488 -38.11 -7.44 -17.01
CA ARG A 488 -39.18 -8.40 -17.28
C ARG A 488 -38.68 -9.60 -18.08
N ALA A 489 -37.76 -9.37 -19.02
CA ALA A 489 -37.24 -10.41 -19.91
C ALA A 489 -36.39 -11.46 -19.16
N ALA A 490 -35.75 -11.08 -18.05
CA ALA A 490 -35.00 -11.98 -17.18
C ALA A 490 -35.85 -13.13 -16.56
N GLY A 491 -37.19 -13.05 -16.63
CA GLY A 491 -38.11 -14.09 -16.15
C GLY A 491 -38.48 -15.19 -17.15
N THR A 492 -37.97 -15.16 -18.39
CA THR A 492 -38.45 -16.07 -19.47
C THR A 492 -37.39 -16.84 -20.27
N GLU A 493 -36.09 -16.58 -20.14
CA GLU A 493 -35.03 -17.34 -20.84
C GLU A 493 -33.84 -17.73 -19.94
N ALA A 494 -33.29 -18.92 -20.16
CA ALA A 494 -32.27 -19.57 -19.32
C ALA A 494 -30.86 -18.95 -19.36
N THR A 495 -30.67 -17.82 -20.04
CA THR A 495 -29.37 -17.15 -20.20
C THR A 495 -29.36 -15.68 -19.79
N ALA A 496 -30.43 -15.16 -19.18
CA ALA A 496 -30.46 -13.80 -18.64
C ALA A 496 -30.17 -13.81 -17.12
N PRO A 497 -29.41 -12.83 -16.59
CA PRO A 497 -29.06 -12.78 -15.16
C PRO A 497 -30.32 -12.57 -14.30
N ALA A 498 -30.44 -13.36 -13.24
CA ALA A 498 -31.61 -13.38 -12.36
C ALA A 498 -31.68 -12.11 -11.49
N GLY A 499 -32.52 -11.15 -11.91
CA GLY A 499 -32.92 -9.97 -11.11
C GLY A 499 -34.26 -10.17 -10.38
N PRO A 500 -34.67 -9.25 -9.48
CA PRO A 500 -35.89 -9.36 -8.68
C PRO A 500 -37.08 -9.00 -9.59
N ALA A 501 -38.14 -9.80 -9.51
CA ALA A 501 -39.49 -9.58 -10.07
C ALA A 501 -39.67 -8.46 -11.13
N GLY A 502 -40.02 -8.85 -12.36
CA GLY A 502 -40.26 -7.94 -13.49
C GLY A 502 -41.06 -6.68 -13.12
N LEU A 503 -40.41 -5.52 -13.26
CA LEU A 503 -40.95 -4.22 -12.86
C LEU A 503 -42.22 -3.87 -13.66
N SER A 504 -43.21 -3.22 -13.05
CA SER A 504 -44.38 -2.66 -13.75
C SER A 504 -44.06 -1.33 -14.42
N ASP A 505 -44.91 -0.85 -15.34
CA ASP A 505 -44.65 0.40 -16.09
C ASP A 505 -44.63 1.64 -15.17
N ASP A 506 -45.28 1.53 -14.02
CA ASP A 506 -45.36 2.52 -12.94
C ASP A 506 -44.29 2.34 -11.85
N ALA A 507 -43.24 1.55 -12.09
CA ALA A 507 -42.18 1.29 -11.11
C ALA A 507 -41.55 2.59 -10.55
N THR A 508 -41.29 2.66 -9.26
CA THR A 508 -40.68 3.85 -8.65
C THR A 508 -39.21 3.99 -9.05
N THR A 509 -38.63 5.20 -8.89
CA THR A 509 -37.19 5.41 -9.11
C THR A 509 -36.35 4.42 -8.29
N ASP A 510 -36.71 4.20 -7.02
CA ASP A 510 -36.02 3.24 -6.15
C ASP A 510 -36.02 1.81 -6.71
N GLN A 511 -37.14 1.37 -7.29
CA GLN A 511 -37.25 0.06 -7.91
C GLN A 511 -36.36 -0.07 -9.16
N VAL A 512 -36.29 0.98 -9.98
CA VAL A 512 -35.39 1.04 -11.14
C VAL A 512 -33.93 1.04 -10.69
N VAL A 513 -33.59 1.80 -9.66
CA VAL A 513 -32.24 1.88 -9.09
C VAL A 513 -31.80 0.56 -8.47
N ALA A 514 -32.71 -0.17 -7.83
CA ALA A 514 -32.41 -1.50 -7.30
C ALA A 514 -31.95 -2.46 -8.42
N VAL A 515 -32.64 -2.46 -9.56
CA VAL A 515 -32.23 -3.24 -10.75
C VAL A 515 -30.86 -2.79 -11.25
N LEU A 516 -30.62 -1.49 -11.33
CA LEU A 516 -29.31 -0.95 -11.75
C LEU A 516 -28.18 -1.34 -10.78
N HIS A 517 -28.41 -1.30 -9.48
CA HIS A 517 -27.45 -1.74 -8.47
C HIS A 517 -27.15 -3.22 -8.57
N GLU A 518 -28.15 -4.04 -8.83
CA GLU A 518 -27.96 -5.46 -9.04
C GLU A 518 -27.20 -5.76 -10.33
N TRP A 519 -27.51 -5.05 -11.41
CA TRP A 519 -26.73 -5.11 -12.63
C TRP A 519 -25.28 -4.68 -12.40
N MET A 520 -25.03 -3.65 -11.60
CA MET A 520 -23.67 -3.27 -11.21
C MET A 520 -22.99 -4.34 -10.34
N ALA A 521 -23.71 -4.97 -9.41
CA ALA A 521 -23.16 -6.00 -8.51
C ALA A 521 -22.82 -7.31 -9.25
N ASN A 522 -23.58 -7.62 -10.31
CA ASN A 522 -23.40 -8.82 -11.11
C ASN A 522 -22.63 -8.58 -12.43
N ASP A 523 -21.97 -7.42 -12.58
CA ASP A 523 -21.26 -7.00 -13.80
C ASP A 523 -22.08 -7.14 -15.11
N VAL A 524 -23.37 -6.83 -15.03
CA VAL A 524 -24.29 -6.88 -16.18
C VAL A 524 -24.04 -5.67 -17.07
N LYS A 525 -23.58 -5.93 -18.31
CA LYS A 525 -23.25 -4.91 -19.31
C LYS A 525 -24.49 -4.35 -20.03
N ALA A 526 -25.51 -3.93 -19.27
CA ALA A 526 -26.76 -3.40 -19.81
C ALA A 526 -26.57 -2.00 -20.43
N THR A 527 -27.05 -1.81 -21.66
CA THR A 527 -27.03 -0.53 -22.39
C THR A 527 -27.62 0.64 -21.59
N PRO A 528 -28.81 0.54 -20.98
CA PRO A 528 -29.37 1.67 -20.24
C PRO A 528 -28.59 2.00 -18.96
N LEU A 529 -27.96 1.02 -18.30
CA LEU A 529 -27.07 1.28 -17.16
C LEU A 529 -25.86 2.11 -17.59
N LYS A 530 -25.16 1.68 -18.66
CA LYS A 530 -24.00 2.42 -19.21
C LYS A 530 -24.37 3.83 -19.63
N THR A 531 -25.56 4.00 -20.19
CA THR A 531 -26.08 5.31 -20.63
C THR A 531 -26.22 6.26 -19.44
N LEU A 532 -26.84 5.81 -18.34
CA LEU A 532 -27.01 6.62 -17.12
C LEU A 532 -25.66 6.91 -16.44
N GLN A 533 -24.80 5.90 -16.32
CA GLN A 533 -23.45 6.06 -15.78
C GLN A 533 -22.66 7.11 -16.57
N GLY A 534 -22.70 7.06 -17.91
CA GLY A 534 -22.05 8.03 -18.78
C GLY A 534 -22.49 9.47 -18.53
N GLN A 535 -23.79 9.72 -18.34
CA GLN A 535 -24.29 11.07 -18.03
C GLN A 535 -23.89 11.56 -16.63
N ILE A 536 -23.92 10.65 -15.65
CA ILE A 536 -23.49 10.97 -14.28
C ILE A 536 -22.00 11.34 -14.28
N TRP A 537 -21.16 10.57 -14.98
CA TRP A 537 -19.74 10.86 -15.10
C TRP A 537 -19.49 12.17 -15.86
N ALA A 538 -20.17 12.41 -16.98
CA ALA A 538 -20.04 13.67 -17.72
C ALA A 538 -20.36 14.88 -16.82
N THR A 539 -21.39 14.76 -15.98
CA THR A 539 -21.73 15.79 -14.99
C THR A 539 -20.64 15.94 -13.92
N GLY A 540 -20.10 14.83 -13.41
CA GLY A 540 -19.02 14.84 -12.42
C GLY A 540 -17.75 15.49 -12.95
N PHE A 541 -17.34 15.15 -14.17
CA PHE A 541 -16.20 15.78 -14.84
C PHE A 541 -16.42 17.27 -15.08
N ALA A 542 -17.61 17.67 -15.55
CA ALA A 542 -17.93 19.08 -15.79
C ALA A 542 -17.91 19.93 -14.50
N LYS A 543 -18.21 19.31 -13.35
CA LYS A 543 -18.15 19.95 -12.02
C LYS A 543 -16.79 19.84 -11.33
N GLY A 544 -15.85 19.06 -11.89
CA GLY A 544 -14.57 18.75 -11.24
C GLY A 544 -14.71 17.87 -10.00
N GLU A 545 -15.81 17.13 -9.86
CA GLU A 545 -16.01 16.17 -8.76
C GLU A 545 -15.24 14.86 -8.97
N ILE A 546 -14.87 14.57 -10.22
CA ILE A 546 -14.01 13.46 -10.62
C ILE A 546 -12.98 13.97 -11.64
N SER A 547 -11.78 13.40 -11.61
CA SER A 547 -10.69 13.70 -12.53
C SER A 547 -10.25 12.43 -13.25
N SER A 548 -9.76 12.55 -14.47
CA SER A 548 -9.24 11.39 -15.20
C SER A 548 -7.83 11.05 -14.74
N HIS A 549 -7.48 9.78 -14.80
CA HIS A 549 -6.14 9.29 -14.54
C HIS A 549 -5.47 8.96 -15.87
N PHE A 550 -4.17 9.24 -15.99
CA PHE A 550 -3.31 8.76 -17.06
C PHE A 550 -1.98 8.34 -16.45
N PHE A 551 -1.30 7.33 -16.99
CA PHE A 551 0.09 7.07 -16.59
C PHE A 551 0.99 8.23 -17.03
N ASP A 552 2.06 8.48 -16.27
CA ASP A 552 2.95 9.64 -16.47
C ASP A 552 3.58 9.69 -17.87
N ASP A 553 3.84 8.53 -18.47
CA ASP A 553 4.43 8.37 -19.81
C ASP A 553 3.43 8.65 -20.95
N VAL A 554 2.13 8.61 -20.67
CA VAL A 554 1.10 8.58 -21.71
C VAL A 554 0.89 9.95 -22.35
N ILE A 555 0.53 10.96 -21.57
CA ILE A 555 0.18 12.29 -22.12
C ILE A 555 1.34 12.90 -22.93
N PRO A 556 2.60 12.87 -22.46
CA PRO A 556 3.74 13.36 -23.24
C PRO A 556 3.86 12.68 -24.60
N ARG A 557 3.76 11.34 -24.64
CA ARG A 557 3.89 10.57 -25.90
C ARG A 557 2.72 10.76 -26.84
N LEU A 558 1.49 10.87 -26.33
CA LEU A 558 0.33 11.22 -27.17
C LEU A 558 0.53 12.56 -27.88
N ARG A 559 0.99 13.59 -27.16
CA ARG A 559 1.29 14.89 -27.75
C ARG A 559 2.40 14.82 -28.80
N GLU A 560 3.44 14.03 -28.52
CA GLU A 560 4.56 13.85 -29.45
C GLU A 560 4.14 13.15 -30.74
N TRP A 561 3.42 12.02 -30.67
CA TRP A 561 2.93 11.31 -31.85
C TRP A 561 1.96 12.15 -32.66
N HIS A 562 1.06 12.88 -32.00
CA HIS A 562 0.16 13.80 -32.68
C HIS A 562 0.94 14.93 -33.38
N ALA A 563 1.95 15.52 -32.74
CA ALA A 563 2.82 16.53 -33.35
C ALA A 563 3.64 15.98 -34.54
N ALA A 564 3.97 14.69 -34.52
CA ALA A 564 4.61 13.98 -35.62
C ALA A 564 3.64 13.61 -36.77
N GLY A 565 2.36 13.96 -36.66
CA GLY A 565 1.35 13.73 -37.69
C GLY A 565 0.70 12.35 -37.65
N VAL A 566 0.85 11.60 -36.55
CA VAL A 566 0.15 10.34 -36.32
C VAL A 566 -1.23 10.65 -35.74
N ALA A 567 -2.28 10.13 -36.37
CA ALA A 567 -3.64 10.27 -35.85
C ALA A 567 -3.83 9.39 -34.61
N LEU A 568 -4.52 9.89 -33.59
CA LEU A 568 -4.85 9.12 -32.39
C LEU A 568 -6.34 8.83 -32.38
N SER A 569 -6.76 7.61 -32.04
CA SER A 569 -8.15 7.24 -31.83
C SER A 569 -8.25 6.38 -30.58
N VAL A 570 -9.45 6.26 -30.00
CA VAL A 570 -9.65 5.47 -28.77
C VAL A 570 -10.63 4.33 -29.06
N PHE A 571 -10.34 3.13 -28.55
CA PHE A 571 -11.28 2.01 -28.58
C PHE A 571 -11.37 1.37 -27.20
N SER A 572 -12.47 1.63 -26.50
CA SER A 572 -12.67 1.19 -25.11
C SER A 572 -14.00 0.46 -24.92
N SER A 573 -14.08 -0.37 -23.88
CA SER A 573 -15.32 -1.01 -23.43
C SER A 573 -16.34 -0.01 -22.87
N GLY A 574 -15.87 1.15 -22.39
CA GLY A 574 -16.68 2.28 -21.96
C GLY A 574 -17.31 3.02 -23.14
N SER A 575 -18.48 3.63 -22.92
CA SER A 575 -19.20 4.35 -23.99
C SER A 575 -18.40 5.55 -24.50
N VAL A 576 -18.58 5.95 -25.77
CA VAL A 576 -17.98 7.19 -26.30
C VAL A 576 -18.34 8.41 -25.45
N ALA A 577 -19.57 8.45 -24.91
CA ALA A 577 -20.03 9.50 -24.00
C ALA A 577 -19.23 9.58 -22.69
N SER A 578 -18.57 8.48 -22.28
CA SER A 578 -17.65 8.42 -21.14
C SER A 578 -16.20 8.72 -21.55
N GLN A 579 -15.79 8.30 -22.75
CA GLN A 579 -14.44 8.50 -23.26
C GLN A 579 -14.14 9.98 -23.54
N VAL A 580 -15.08 10.73 -24.13
CA VAL A 580 -14.82 12.14 -24.48
C VAL A 580 -14.56 13.00 -23.23
N PRO A 581 -15.40 12.97 -22.17
CA PRO A 581 -15.09 13.66 -20.91
C PRO A 581 -13.77 13.23 -20.29
N TRP A 582 -13.40 11.95 -20.42
CA TRP A 582 -12.15 11.44 -19.85
C TRP A 582 -10.92 12.14 -20.42
N PHE A 583 -10.84 12.27 -21.75
CA PHE A 583 -9.74 12.98 -22.39
C PHE A 583 -9.87 14.50 -22.24
N ARG A 584 -11.10 15.03 -22.14
CA ARG A 584 -11.34 16.47 -21.99
C ARG A 584 -10.88 17.02 -20.66
N HIS A 585 -11.04 16.24 -19.61
CA HIS A 585 -10.74 16.61 -18.23
C HIS A 585 -9.48 15.91 -17.70
N SER A 586 -8.49 15.71 -18.58
CA SER A 586 -7.19 15.16 -18.19
C SER A 586 -6.46 16.09 -17.22
N PRO A 587 -5.54 15.55 -16.39
CA PRO A 587 -4.78 16.35 -15.43
C PRO A 587 -3.83 17.36 -16.10
N ASP A 588 -3.49 17.14 -17.38
CA ASP A 588 -2.65 18.02 -18.19
C ASP A 588 -3.47 18.63 -19.36
N GLY A 589 -4.64 19.17 -19.03
CA GLY A 589 -5.49 19.91 -19.96
C GLY A 589 -6.33 19.06 -20.91
N ASP A 590 -7.04 19.72 -21.82
CA ASP A 590 -7.96 19.05 -22.75
C ASP A 590 -7.19 18.31 -23.85
N LEU A 591 -7.25 16.98 -23.85
CA LEU A 591 -6.63 16.11 -24.84
C LEU A 591 -7.55 15.75 -26.00
N THR A 592 -8.83 16.12 -25.97
CA THR A 592 -9.77 15.82 -27.07
C THR A 592 -9.32 16.38 -28.43
N PRO A 593 -8.61 17.52 -28.54
CA PRO A 593 -8.09 17.98 -29.82
C PRO A 593 -7.04 17.05 -30.44
N LEU A 594 -6.43 16.14 -29.67
CA LEU A 594 -5.48 15.15 -30.15
C LEU A 594 -6.17 13.91 -30.74
N ILE A 595 -7.43 13.66 -30.36
CA ILE A 595 -8.17 12.45 -30.72
C ILE A 595 -9.00 12.69 -31.98
N THR A 596 -8.79 11.82 -32.98
CA THR A 596 -9.45 11.84 -34.29
C THR A 596 -10.83 11.21 -34.24
N ASP A 597 -10.96 10.05 -33.58
CA ASP A 597 -12.26 9.39 -33.38
C ASP A 597 -12.26 8.51 -32.12
N TYR A 598 -13.46 8.23 -31.63
CA TYR A 598 -13.73 7.37 -30.48
C TYR A 598 -14.61 6.19 -30.91
N PHE A 599 -14.27 5.00 -30.43
CA PHE A 599 -14.96 3.76 -30.69
C PHE A 599 -15.29 3.07 -29.37
N ASP A 600 -16.47 2.48 -29.31
CA ASP A 600 -16.91 1.65 -28.19
C ASP A 600 -17.49 0.35 -28.71
N THR A 601 -17.92 -0.50 -27.78
CA THR A 601 -18.51 -1.81 -28.11
C THR A 601 -19.85 -1.75 -28.85
N VAL A 602 -20.49 -0.58 -28.92
CA VAL A 602 -21.72 -0.36 -29.68
C VAL A 602 -21.42 0.10 -31.10
N LYS A 603 -20.49 1.04 -31.26
CA LYS A 603 -20.09 1.61 -32.56
C LYS A 603 -19.26 0.63 -33.39
N ALA A 604 -18.34 -0.11 -32.74
CA ALA A 604 -17.43 -1.02 -33.42
C ALA A 604 -17.76 -2.51 -33.20
N GLY A 605 -18.30 -2.87 -32.03
CA GLY A 605 -18.50 -4.27 -31.63
C GLY A 605 -17.53 -4.71 -30.52
N SER A 606 -17.57 -5.98 -30.14
CA SER A 606 -16.71 -6.52 -29.06
C SER A 606 -15.22 -6.36 -29.38
N LYS A 607 -14.41 -5.89 -28.43
CA LYS A 607 -12.95 -5.80 -28.57
C LYS A 607 -12.27 -7.17 -28.77
N LYS A 608 -12.99 -8.26 -28.48
CA LYS A 608 -12.53 -9.65 -28.64
C LYS A 608 -12.95 -10.27 -29.98
N ASP A 609 -13.63 -9.51 -30.84
CA ASP A 609 -14.10 -9.96 -32.16
C ASP A 609 -13.29 -9.27 -33.28
N PRO A 610 -12.62 -10.03 -34.17
CA PRO A 610 -11.91 -9.48 -35.33
C PRO A 610 -12.77 -8.54 -36.20
N ALA A 611 -14.08 -8.78 -36.31
CA ALA A 611 -14.97 -7.94 -37.13
C ALA A 611 -15.06 -6.49 -36.65
N SER A 612 -14.82 -6.24 -35.35
CA SER A 612 -14.81 -4.89 -34.79
C SER A 612 -13.65 -4.05 -35.32
N TYR A 613 -12.50 -4.69 -35.52
CA TYR A 613 -11.30 -4.04 -36.06
C TYR A 613 -11.46 -3.75 -37.56
N ASP A 614 -12.15 -4.60 -38.32
CA ASP A 614 -12.51 -4.32 -39.71
C ASP A 614 -13.42 -3.09 -39.83
N ALA A 615 -14.41 -2.98 -38.94
CA ALA A 615 -15.32 -1.84 -38.88
C ALA A 615 -14.58 -0.54 -38.54
N ILE A 616 -13.65 -0.57 -37.58
CA ILE A 616 -12.84 0.59 -37.20
C ILE A 616 -11.92 1.01 -38.36
N SER A 617 -11.23 0.06 -39.01
CA SER A 617 -10.40 0.34 -40.20
C SER A 617 -11.18 1.03 -41.32
N ALA A 618 -12.38 0.52 -41.61
CA ALA A 618 -13.27 1.09 -42.62
C ALA A 618 -13.72 2.51 -42.25
N SER A 619 -14.02 2.77 -40.97
CA SER A 619 -14.40 4.09 -40.47
C SER A 619 -13.24 5.09 -40.54
N LEU A 620 -12.02 4.67 -40.19
CA LEU A 620 -10.82 5.49 -40.23
C LEU A 620 -10.30 5.71 -41.66
N GLY A 621 -10.70 4.87 -42.62
CA GLY A 621 -10.25 4.92 -44.00
C GLY A 621 -8.79 4.50 -44.19
N ASN A 622 -8.21 3.79 -43.22
CA ASN A 622 -6.84 3.31 -43.24
C ASN A 622 -6.81 1.79 -43.43
N PRO A 623 -5.87 1.25 -44.22
CA PRO A 623 -5.67 -0.19 -44.26
C PRO A 623 -5.19 -0.68 -42.88
N ALA A 624 -5.54 -1.90 -42.50
CA ALA A 624 -5.15 -2.49 -41.20
C ALA A 624 -3.62 -2.43 -40.94
N SER A 625 -2.81 -2.52 -42.00
CA SER A 625 -1.35 -2.39 -41.93
C SER A 625 -0.86 -1.00 -41.53
N ASP A 626 -1.69 0.04 -41.65
CA ASP A 626 -1.35 1.43 -41.28
C ASP A 626 -1.91 1.80 -39.90
N ILE A 627 -2.53 0.86 -39.19
CA ILE A 627 -3.12 1.07 -37.87
C ILE A 627 -2.40 0.19 -36.85
N VAL A 628 -2.04 0.77 -35.71
CA VAL A 628 -1.54 0.03 -34.55
C VAL A 628 -2.51 0.15 -33.39
N PHE A 629 -2.87 -0.98 -32.78
CA PHE A 629 -3.70 -1.02 -31.58
C PHE A 629 -2.83 -1.22 -30.33
N PHE A 630 -3.04 -0.38 -29.33
CA PHE A 630 -2.41 -0.47 -28.02
C PHE A 630 -3.44 -1.00 -27.02
N THR A 631 -3.14 -2.13 -26.38
CA THR A 631 -4.03 -2.79 -25.41
C THR A 631 -3.21 -3.59 -24.39
N ASP A 632 -3.74 -3.79 -23.20
CA ASP A 632 -3.19 -4.68 -22.17
C ASP A 632 -3.86 -6.07 -22.17
N HIS A 633 -4.87 -6.33 -23.01
CA HIS A 633 -5.71 -7.52 -22.89
C HIS A 633 -5.36 -8.60 -23.95
N PRO A 634 -4.99 -9.84 -23.56
CA PRO A 634 -4.55 -10.90 -24.49
C PRO A 634 -5.55 -11.31 -25.57
N GLU A 635 -6.84 -11.43 -25.22
CA GLU A 635 -7.89 -11.76 -26.19
C GLU A 635 -8.11 -10.65 -27.23
N GLU A 636 -7.92 -9.38 -26.84
CA GLU A 636 -8.02 -8.24 -27.77
C GLU A 636 -6.83 -8.22 -28.73
N VAL A 637 -5.62 -8.50 -28.23
CA VAL A 637 -4.44 -8.70 -29.05
C VAL A 637 -4.68 -9.78 -30.10
N SER A 638 -5.22 -10.93 -29.69
CA SER A 638 -5.54 -12.04 -30.59
C SER A 638 -6.54 -11.64 -31.68
N ALA A 639 -7.58 -10.89 -31.30
CA ALA A 639 -8.62 -10.43 -32.23
C ALA A 639 -8.11 -9.39 -33.24
N ALA A 640 -7.33 -8.41 -32.79
CA ALA A 640 -6.73 -7.38 -33.64
C ALA A 640 -5.74 -7.98 -34.64
N LEU A 641 -4.89 -8.90 -34.20
CA LEU A 641 -3.95 -9.61 -35.08
C LEU A 641 -4.68 -10.45 -36.13
N ALA A 642 -5.79 -11.10 -35.77
CA ALA A 642 -6.61 -11.86 -36.72
C ALA A 642 -7.26 -10.97 -37.80
N ALA A 643 -7.53 -9.70 -37.48
CA ALA A 643 -7.99 -8.68 -38.43
C ALA A 643 -6.85 -8.03 -39.24
N GLY A 644 -5.60 -8.47 -39.06
CA GLY A 644 -4.44 -7.98 -39.79
C GLY A 644 -3.90 -6.62 -39.31
N TRP A 645 -4.29 -6.18 -38.11
CA TRP A 645 -3.76 -4.97 -37.51
C TRP A 645 -2.36 -5.17 -36.95
N GLN A 646 -1.59 -4.09 -36.86
CA GLN A 646 -0.43 -4.06 -35.98
C GLN A 646 -0.92 -3.92 -34.53
N VAL A 647 -0.23 -4.55 -33.59
CA VAL A 647 -0.58 -4.48 -32.16
C VAL A 647 0.70 -4.26 -31.36
N VAL A 648 0.63 -3.40 -30.35
CA VAL A 648 1.62 -3.35 -29.28
C VAL A 648 0.88 -3.65 -27.98
N ALA A 649 1.25 -4.75 -27.34
CA ALA A 649 0.67 -5.14 -26.07
C ALA A 649 1.36 -4.41 -24.93
N PHE A 650 0.59 -3.99 -23.93
CA PHE A 650 1.12 -3.34 -22.73
C PHE A 650 1.07 -4.27 -21.54
N SER A 651 2.24 -4.60 -21.00
CA SER A 651 2.39 -5.37 -19.76
C SER A 651 2.87 -4.46 -18.64
N ARG A 652 1.97 -3.59 -18.15
CA ARG A 652 2.26 -2.64 -17.07
C ARG A 652 2.15 -3.31 -15.69
N ALA A 653 3.14 -3.11 -14.84
CA ALA A 653 3.13 -3.67 -13.48
C ALA A 653 1.96 -3.10 -12.67
N GLY A 654 1.20 -3.97 -12.00
CA GLY A 654 0.02 -3.58 -11.22
C GLY A 654 -1.30 -3.61 -11.99
N GLU A 655 -1.27 -3.78 -13.32
CA GLU A 655 -2.46 -3.94 -14.15
C GLU A 655 -2.90 -5.41 -14.26
N PRO A 656 -4.20 -5.69 -14.53
CA PRO A 656 -4.77 -7.03 -14.41
C PRO A 656 -4.09 -8.12 -15.26
N TRP A 657 -3.52 -7.73 -16.40
CA TRP A 657 -2.92 -8.65 -17.37
C TRP A 657 -1.39 -8.60 -17.39
N PHE A 658 -0.77 -8.09 -16.32
CA PHE A 658 0.69 -8.07 -16.19
C PHE A 658 1.28 -9.48 -16.34
N GLY A 659 2.22 -9.64 -17.27
CA GLY A 659 2.90 -10.91 -17.53
C GLY A 659 2.07 -11.95 -18.30
N ALA A 660 0.93 -11.56 -18.86
CA ALA A 660 0.12 -12.46 -19.69
C ALA A 660 0.82 -12.81 -21.02
N ASP A 661 0.38 -13.92 -21.63
CA ASP A 661 0.83 -14.32 -22.97
C ASP A 661 0.07 -13.51 -24.04
N PHE A 662 0.79 -12.59 -24.70
CA PHE A 662 0.26 -11.73 -25.77
C PHE A 662 0.49 -12.31 -27.17
N GLY A 663 0.89 -13.58 -27.28
CA GLY A 663 1.15 -14.22 -28.56
C GLY A 663 2.28 -13.54 -29.32
N PRO A 664 2.12 -13.26 -30.64
CA PRO A 664 3.21 -12.73 -31.46
C PRO A 664 3.36 -11.20 -31.40
N ALA A 665 2.51 -10.49 -30.64
CA ALA A 665 2.57 -9.04 -30.56
C ALA A 665 3.84 -8.60 -29.78
N PRO A 666 4.54 -7.53 -30.24
CA PRO A 666 5.54 -6.89 -29.41
C PRO A 666 4.91 -6.36 -28.11
N VAL A 667 5.64 -6.52 -27.01
CA VAL A 667 5.19 -6.13 -25.67
C VAL A 667 6.04 -4.96 -25.19
N ALA A 668 5.40 -3.92 -24.68
CA ALA A 668 6.02 -2.78 -24.02
C ALA A 668 5.49 -2.64 -22.58
N SER A 669 6.29 -2.05 -21.71
CA SER A 669 5.90 -1.76 -20.32
C SER A 669 5.54 -0.28 -20.10
N SER A 670 5.88 0.58 -21.06
CA SER A 670 5.64 2.03 -21.07
C SER A 670 5.52 2.54 -22.50
N PHE A 671 4.82 3.67 -22.71
CA PHE A 671 4.75 4.38 -23.99
C PHE A 671 6.12 4.93 -24.40
N ASP A 672 7.06 5.12 -23.45
CA ASP A 672 8.43 5.54 -23.72
C ASP A 672 9.25 4.47 -24.47
N GLU A 673 8.83 3.20 -24.41
CA GLU A 673 9.49 2.09 -25.11
C GLU A 673 8.99 1.92 -26.55
N VAL A 674 8.01 2.72 -26.97
CA VAL A 674 7.33 2.56 -28.26
C VAL A 674 7.58 3.78 -29.12
N ASP A 675 8.20 3.59 -30.29
CA ASP A 675 8.33 4.63 -31.30
C ASP A 675 7.37 4.38 -32.45
N VAL A 676 6.47 5.33 -32.70
CA VAL A 676 5.53 5.28 -33.82
C VAL A 676 5.89 6.35 -34.83
N ALA A 677 6.22 5.93 -36.05
CA ALA A 677 6.47 6.83 -37.18
C ALA A 677 5.33 6.77 -38.19
N ALA A 678 4.92 7.92 -38.72
CA ALA A 678 4.00 7.97 -39.85
C ALA A 678 4.70 7.44 -41.13
N PRO A 679 4.04 6.63 -41.97
CA PRO A 679 4.60 6.20 -43.24
C PRO A 679 4.91 7.41 -44.13
N THR A 680 6.16 7.55 -44.58
CA THR A 680 6.52 8.57 -45.57
C THR A 680 5.70 8.38 -46.84
N SER A 681 4.94 9.40 -47.25
CA SER A 681 4.19 9.38 -48.50
C SER A 681 5.16 9.13 -49.67
N ALA A 682 5.03 7.99 -50.33
CA ALA A 682 5.67 7.80 -51.63
C ALA A 682 5.13 8.87 -52.58
N SER A 683 6.01 9.73 -53.10
CA SER A 683 5.70 10.61 -54.22
C SER A 683 5.02 9.80 -55.32
N PRO A 684 3.90 10.26 -55.91
CA PRO A 684 3.24 9.52 -56.97
C PRO A 684 4.22 9.38 -58.14
N SER A 685 4.56 8.14 -58.47
CA SER A 685 5.33 7.83 -59.67
C SER A 685 4.53 8.29 -60.89
N SER A 686 4.95 9.42 -61.44
CA SER A 686 4.49 9.90 -62.74
C SER A 686 5.06 8.99 -63.83
N SER A 687 4.46 7.83 -64.07
CA SER A 687 4.63 7.12 -65.34
C SER A 687 3.57 7.61 -66.31
N VAL A 688 3.81 8.82 -66.84
CA VAL A 688 3.20 9.28 -68.09
C VAL A 688 3.67 8.33 -69.18
N GLY A 689 2.74 7.60 -69.77
CA GLY A 689 2.98 6.84 -70.99
C GLY A 689 3.33 7.79 -72.13
N THR A 690 4.54 7.68 -72.65
CA THR A 690 4.87 8.18 -73.98
C THR A 690 4.82 7.01 -74.95
N ASN A 691 3.72 6.96 -75.70
CA ASN A 691 3.71 6.36 -77.04
C ASN A 691 4.78 7.04 -77.90
N GLY A 692 5.64 6.23 -78.51
CA GLY A 692 6.62 6.67 -79.49
C GLY A 692 7.08 5.49 -80.33
N ALA A 693 6.35 5.25 -81.42
CA ALA A 693 6.68 4.31 -82.47
C ALA A 693 7.98 4.69 -83.19
N SER A 694 8.78 3.71 -83.62
CA SER A 694 9.18 3.50 -85.02
C SER A 694 10.39 2.57 -85.17
N ALA A 695 10.27 1.67 -86.15
CA ALA A 695 11.29 0.87 -86.86
C ALA A 695 11.79 -0.42 -86.19
#